data_AF-A0A2P4ZWC5-F1
#
_entry.id   AF-A0A2P4ZWC5-F1
#
_cell.length_a   1.000
_cell.length_b   1.000
_cell.length_c   1.000
_cell.angle_alpha   90.00
_cell.angle_beta   90.00
_cell.angle_gamma   90.00
#
_symmetry.space_group_name_H-M   'P 1'
#
loop_
_entity.id
_entity.type
_entity.pdbx_description
1 polymer ?
#
loop_
_entity_poly.entity_id
_entity_poly.type
_entity_poly.pdbx_seq_one_letter_code
_entity_poly.pdbx_strand_id
1 'polypeptide(L)'
;MSAAWLTPPVTLTGSREFTCDSFGFTEEQCEYYQQRWHFWFIADHVFALSTIAFFMSVLGIFVIGNVVSQVLGHRTWRGSSPWQKVTALIRYLSYRGFHVQTLRWNSAPLGMLLLAAAGTVFFFCMDLIPQPYYWPSLDFGGSPPLGTRSGWMALACMPFVFATASKSNWITLLTGVSHEKLQVFHRWISYAFFVLALMHTFPFIVYHIRFGDMVMQFEMGLIFYWTGIVAIILQAWLTFASHSVIRNLGYEFFKATHLLAAAVFVLIFFWHCDYTLTSWHYFIATAAVYVPCYVYPWLRTCFEYGTRAKAQVTVEDGGFTRISIPANFTWIPGQHCFLRFTGFGFLQALSAHPFTICSLPSKGIDGKFELIFYIRHQRGFTARLYQHALELPGASIPVLVDGPYGGINLQSYTHSDRLLVIAGGSGAGWTLPFIEQFILSQPKAVDEECGQAADLDSTMKETGSNERINSRPFTLSVIVATRDSSSRIWYIRTVQQLLSRYSHKDSLSNIRIQLHLTGQAAQEVDLTDESSGFPVISTKPSCSRENIIAPEDETHTPASAPLIKELDGRPQLSLIVEEEVAKVTNEGESLAVYVCGPISKLEQVSATCHHLGFFNNVGLSVHYRLSQLVPPTAFDLRHLIHLAVGKVVKKYRILSAIPVNEDTPDAHFASLPSVDLSRSIKFLTRSQPWNDLGEGQDRELDAILEDQHNTDFKTGYGTVPFWRMIVLQSAEQKMDFTAAFIYHHAIGDGVSGLVFHKSFHDALEAFTSTPAACFKREETVAPKEDAIILPALGQLHPLPINPAPPADAAEPLNQWTGNSIQHPCKSRWTCFQLSPTVSKSFFLKCKQNGLSVTSVISSTLATVLFDILPPDVEALTCIIPINIRPWLQLPREVSDDAFGSYIDATGVLFKRPEQIPKAPHSVNDVWTAARKVSGMVNDYLSNVSPSGEPYTAVSALETIPDVSAIFKPMIGKPRDAAFEVTNVGIFPTRATSETSEASIWQVGKVVLSRSSLVTGAAVTVSVATGGDGSMTIGYSWQEGVVSDDLVEEINKLVGECLREM
;
A
#
# COMPACT_ATOMS: atom_id res chain seq x y z
N MET A 1 60.02 -4.35 -21.11
CA MET A 1 58.55 -4.38 -20.99
C MET A 1 58.04 -2.98 -21.29
N SER A 2 57.38 -2.80 -22.43
CA SER A 2 56.71 -1.54 -22.75
C SER A 2 55.55 -1.37 -21.76
N ALA A 3 55.56 -0.33 -20.94
CA ALA A 3 54.45 0.03 -20.05
C ALA A 3 53.29 0.70 -20.83
N ALA A 4 53.05 0.23 -22.06
CA ALA A 4 51.95 0.69 -22.88
C ALA A 4 50.71 -0.13 -22.53
N TRP A 5 49.70 0.54 -21.99
CA TRP A 5 48.38 -0.04 -21.67
C TRP A 5 47.51 -0.30 -22.93
N LEU A 6 48.05 0.00 -24.11
CA LEU A 6 47.47 -0.25 -25.43
C LEU A 6 48.56 -0.84 -26.33
N THR A 7 48.18 -1.72 -27.25
CA THR A 7 49.13 -2.26 -28.22
C THR A 7 49.50 -1.18 -29.26
N PRO A 8 50.78 -0.88 -29.51
CA PRO A 8 51.18 0.04 -30.58
C PRO A 8 51.36 -0.71 -31.93
N PRO A 9 51.05 -0.09 -33.09
CA PRO A 9 50.50 1.25 -33.26
C PRO A 9 49.00 1.31 -32.95
N VAL A 10 48.59 2.34 -32.19
CA VAL A 10 47.18 2.57 -31.86
C VAL A 10 46.44 3.06 -33.09
N THR A 11 45.41 2.32 -33.51
CA THR A 11 44.54 2.64 -34.64
C THR A 11 43.08 2.63 -34.18
N LEU A 12 42.16 3.22 -34.97
CA LEU A 12 40.74 3.23 -34.63
C LEU A 12 40.10 1.84 -34.75
N THR A 13 40.62 1.03 -35.67
CA THR A 13 40.19 -0.33 -35.95
C THR A 13 41.40 -1.24 -36.12
N GLY A 14 41.50 -2.27 -35.31
CA GLY A 14 42.50 -3.32 -35.48
C GLY A 14 42.12 -4.28 -36.63
N SER A 15 43.11 -4.93 -37.24
CA SER A 15 42.87 -6.01 -38.21
C SER A 15 43.27 -7.36 -37.62
N ARG A 16 42.42 -8.37 -37.81
CA ARG A 16 42.74 -9.80 -37.66
C ARG A 16 42.45 -10.54 -38.96
N GLU A 17 42.61 -9.83 -40.09
CA GLU A 17 42.32 -10.37 -41.41
C GLU A 17 43.24 -11.56 -41.70
N PHE A 18 42.63 -12.63 -42.16
CA PHE A 18 43.26 -13.89 -42.50
C PHE A 18 43.40 -13.95 -44.01
N THR A 19 44.62 -14.03 -44.52
CA THR A 19 44.89 -14.31 -45.93
C THR A 19 45.42 -15.73 -46.07
N CYS A 20 44.82 -16.51 -46.98
CA CYS A 20 45.13 -17.93 -47.13
C CYS A 20 46.58 -18.19 -47.55
N ASP A 21 47.21 -17.21 -48.20
CA ASP A 21 48.62 -17.26 -48.63
C ASP A 21 49.61 -17.26 -47.45
N SER A 22 49.21 -16.76 -46.28
CA SER A 22 50.13 -16.52 -45.15
C SER A 22 50.60 -17.78 -44.43
N PHE A 23 49.92 -18.92 -44.60
CA PHE A 23 50.13 -20.13 -43.80
C PHE A 23 50.15 -21.44 -44.62
N GLY A 24 50.06 -21.37 -45.95
CA GLY A 24 50.12 -22.55 -46.83
C GLY A 24 48.93 -23.50 -46.71
N PHE A 25 47.73 -22.97 -46.41
CA PHE A 25 46.50 -23.76 -46.31
C PHE A 25 46.01 -24.29 -47.66
N THR A 26 45.36 -25.46 -47.66
CA THR A 26 44.65 -25.97 -48.85
C THR A 26 43.39 -25.14 -49.13
N GLU A 27 42.86 -25.22 -50.36
CA GLU A 27 41.66 -24.47 -50.77
C GLU A 27 40.43 -24.77 -49.86
N GLU A 28 40.23 -26.04 -49.49
CA GLU A 28 39.17 -26.44 -48.55
C GLU A 28 39.39 -25.91 -47.12
N GLN A 29 40.64 -25.85 -46.65
CA GLN A 29 40.98 -25.27 -45.35
C GLN A 29 40.78 -23.75 -45.35
N CYS A 30 41.18 -23.08 -46.43
CA CYS A 30 40.95 -21.66 -46.65
C CYS A 30 39.45 -21.33 -46.63
N GLU A 31 38.61 -22.09 -47.35
CA GLU A 31 37.15 -21.93 -47.33
C GLU A 31 36.58 -22.13 -45.92
N TYR A 32 37.05 -23.14 -45.17
CA TYR A 32 36.62 -23.38 -43.80
C TYR A 32 36.96 -22.22 -42.84
N TYR A 33 38.18 -21.69 -42.91
CA TYR A 33 38.63 -20.56 -42.07
C TYR A 33 37.95 -19.23 -42.46
N GLN A 34 37.47 -19.09 -43.70
CA GLN A 34 36.66 -17.97 -44.15
C GLN A 34 35.17 -18.10 -43.81
N GLN A 35 34.70 -19.25 -43.31
CA GLN A 35 33.32 -19.39 -42.88
C GLN A 35 33.00 -18.46 -41.71
N ARG A 36 31.75 -18.01 -41.65
CA ARG A 36 31.22 -17.02 -40.69
C ARG A 36 31.48 -17.32 -39.20
N TRP A 37 31.80 -18.55 -38.87
CA TRP A 37 32.03 -19.03 -37.50
C TRP A 37 33.49 -18.94 -37.06
N HIS A 38 34.42 -18.84 -38.01
CA HIS A 38 35.87 -18.83 -37.77
C HIS A 38 36.48 -17.45 -38.09
N PHE A 39 35.93 -16.74 -39.07
CA PHE A 39 36.42 -15.43 -39.46
C PHE A 39 35.93 -14.33 -38.51
N TRP A 40 36.85 -13.87 -37.64
CA TRP A 40 36.62 -12.86 -36.61
C TRP A 40 35.99 -11.54 -37.13
N PHE A 41 36.22 -11.18 -38.38
CA PHE A 41 35.66 -9.96 -38.99
C PHE A 41 34.14 -10.02 -39.21
N ILE A 42 33.58 -11.23 -39.36
CA ILE A 42 32.14 -11.44 -39.55
C ILE A 42 31.41 -11.51 -38.20
N ALA A 43 32.10 -11.82 -37.10
CA ALA A 43 31.49 -11.98 -35.79
C ALA A 43 30.80 -10.68 -35.29
N ASP A 44 31.44 -9.53 -35.49
CA ASP A 44 30.84 -8.22 -35.20
C ASP A 44 29.53 -8.01 -35.97
N HIS A 45 29.56 -8.24 -37.29
CA HIS A 45 28.42 -8.07 -38.18
C HIS A 45 27.25 -9.02 -37.84
N VAL A 46 27.55 -10.26 -37.45
CA VAL A 46 26.53 -11.27 -37.20
C VAL A 46 25.95 -11.13 -35.79
N PHE A 47 26.75 -10.84 -34.78
CA PHE A 47 26.32 -10.92 -33.38
C PHE A 47 26.07 -9.55 -32.76
N ALA A 48 27.01 -8.61 -32.88
CA ALA A 48 26.87 -7.29 -32.28
C ALA A 48 25.87 -6.42 -33.05
N LEU A 49 25.98 -6.32 -34.38
CA LEU A 49 25.03 -5.53 -35.18
C LEU A 49 23.60 -6.11 -35.14
N SER A 50 23.44 -7.43 -35.10
CA SER A 50 22.11 -8.05 -34.90
C SER A 50 21.51 -7.69 -33.55
N THR A 51 22.33 -7.61 -32.49
CA THR A 51 21.89 -7.17 -31.16
C THR A 51 21.46 -5.71 -31.18
N ILE A 52 22.20 -4.84 -31.87
CA ILE A 52 21.78 -3.44 -32.10
C ILE A 52 20.46 -3.41 -32.87
N ALA A 53 20.33 -4.17 -33.96
CA ALA A 53 19.13 -4.21 -34.80
C ALA A 53 17.90 -4.65 -34.00
N PHE A 54 18.05 -5.63 -33.09
CA PHE A 54 16.99 -6.04 -32.17
C PHE A 54 16.52 -4.89 -31.28
N PHE A 55 17.44 -4.21 -30.59
CA PHE A 55 17.08 -3.06 -29.73
C PHE A 55 16.45 -1.92 -30.53
N MET A 56 17.00 -1.60 -31.71
CA MET A 56 16.46 -0.56 -32.59
C MET A 56 15.06 -0.92 -33.13
N SER A 57 14.79 -2.20 -33.38
CA SER A 57 13.46 -2.66 -33.82
C SER A 57 12.42 -2.50 -32.71
N VAL A 58 12.77 -2.90 -31.48
CA VAL A 58 11.90 -2.70 -30.30
C VAL A 58 11.61 -1.21 -30.10
N LEU A 59 12.65 -0.37 -30.13
CA LEU A 59 12.49 1.08 -30.04
C LEU A 59 11.61 1.61 -31.19
N GLY A 60 11.83 1.15 -32.42
CA GLY A 60 11.05 1.51 -33.60
C GLY A 60 9.55 1.26 -33.40
N ILE A 61 9.15 0.14 -32.80
CA ILE A 61 7.74 -0.15 -32.49
C ILE A 61 7.15 0.90 -31.53
N PHE A 62 7.87 1.25 -30.47
CA PHE A 62 7.41 2.27 -29.52
C PHE A 62 7.38 3.67 -30.14
N VAL A 63 8.34 4.01 -31.00
CA VAL A 63 8.37 5.28 -31.75
C VAL A 63 7.19 5.35 -32.70
N ILE A 64 6.95 4.30 -33.50
CA ILE A 64 5.79 4.23 -34.38
C ILE A 64 4.51 4.35 -33.56
N GLY A 65 4.37 3.64 -32.44
CA GLY A 65 3.21 3.76 -31.55
C GLY A 65 2.99 5.18 -31.02
N ASN A 66 4.07 5.86 -30.62
CA ASN A 66 4.02 7.26 -30.17
C ASN A 66 3.62 8.21 -31.31
N VAL A 67 4.25 8.10 -32.48
CA VAL A 67 3.93 8.93 -33.66
C VAL A 67 2.50 8.69 -34.11
N VAL A 68 2.05 7.43 -34.20
CA VAL A 68 0.68 7.06 -34.54
C VAL A 68 -0.30 7.66 -33.53
N SER A 69 0.01 7.59 -32.23
CA SER A 69 -0.82 8.20 -31.18
C SER A 69 -0.88 9.73 -31.28
N GLN A 70 0.20 10.38 -31.69
CA GLN A 70 0.26 11.84 -31.84
C GLN A 70 -0.42 12.32 -33.13
N VAL A 71 -0.23 11.61 -34.25
CA VAL A 71 -0.74 11.99 -35.59
C VAL A 71 -2.22 11.68 -35.75
N LEU A 72 -2.67 10.50 -35.31
CA LEU A 72 -4.09 10.17 -35.37
C LEU A 72 -4.91 10.92 -34.30
N GLY A 73 -4.23 11.50 -33.31
CA GLY A 73 -4.82 11.89 -32.03
C GLY A 73 -5.48 10.70 -31.35
N HIS A 74 -5.96 10.86 -30.12
CA HIS A 74 -7.09 10.03 -29.67
C HIS A 74 -8.35 10.51 -30.40
N ARG A 75 -8.40 10.45 -31.74
CA ARG A 75 -9.66 10.39 -32.47
C ARG A 75 -10.33 9.13 -31.97
N THR A 76 -11.13 9.29 -30.93
CA THR A 76 -11.97 8.25 -30.38
C THR A 76 -12.81 7.79 -31.55
N TRP A 77 -12.45 6.64 -32.11
CA TRP A 77 -13.28 5.98 -33.09
C TRP A 77 -14.53 5.58 -32.32
N ARG A 78 -15.52 6.47 -32.25
CA ARG A 78 -16.81 6.26 -31.60
C ARG A 78 -17.58 5.27 -32.48
N GLY A 79 -17.37 4.00 -32.21
CA GLY A 79 -18.00 2.85 -32.86
C GLY A 79 -17.44 1.53 -32.30
N SER A 80 -18.23 0.45 -32.35
CA SER A 80 -17.90 -0.90 -31.84
C SER A 80 -16.85 -1.63 -32.70
N SER A 81 -15.70 -1.00 -32.90
CA SER A 81 -14.65 -1.48 -33.79
C SER A 81 -13.76 -2.54 -33.10
N PRO A 82 -13.31 -3.60 -33.81
CA PRO A 82 -12.34 -4.57 -33.27
C PRO A 82 -11.06 -3.92 -32.75
N TRP A 83 -10.72 -2.72 -33.23
CA TRP A 83 -9.60 -1.91 -32.74
C TRP A 83 -9.74 -1.48 -31.28
N GLN A 84 -10.97 -1.28 -30.77
CA GLN A 84 -11.20 -1.01 -29.35
C GLN A 84 -10.87 -2.22 -28.47
N LYS A 85 -11.18 -3.44 -28.94
CA LYS A 85 -10.82 -4.68 -28.23
C LYS A 85 -9.31 -4.89 -28.20
N VAL A 86 -8.63 -4.62 -29.31
CA VAL A 86 -7.16 -4.69 -29.41
C VAL A 86 -6.50 -3.65 -28.50
N THR A 87 -6.97 -2.40 -28.52
CA THR A 87 -6.44 -1.35 -27.64
C THR A 87 -6.73 -1.61 -26.16
N ALA A 88 -7.92 -2.13 -25.82
CA ALA A 88 -8.24 -2.56 -24.46
C ALA A 88 -7.34 -3.73 -24.00
N LEU A 89 -7.07 -4.70 -24.89
CA LEU A 89 -6.13 -5.79 -24.60
C LEU A 89 -4.71 -5.28 -24.40
N ILE A 90 -4.22 -4.38 -25.26
CA ILE A 90 -2.89 -3.76 -25.12
C ILE A 90 -2.81 -2.98 -23.80
N ARG A 91 -3.84 -2.21 -23.44
CA ARG A 91 -3.93 -1.52 -22.14
C ARG A 91 -3.90 -2.52 -20.99
N TYR A 92 -4.71 -3.57 -21.05
CA TYR A 92 -4.73 -4.63 -20.05
C TYR A 92 -3.33 -5.25 -19.87
N LEU A 93 -2.66 -5.64 -20.95
CA LEU A 93 -1.30 -6.19 -20.90
C LEU A 93 -0.27 -5.17 -20.36
N SER A 94 -0.44 -3.89 -20.69
CA SER A 94 0.45 -2.81 -20.24
C SER A 94 0.27 -2.45 -18.76
N TYR A 95 -0.87 -2.80 -18.16
CA TYR A 95 -1.19 -2.50 -16.75
C TYR A 95 -1.20 -3.72 -15.83
N ARG A 96 -1.47 -4.93 -16.35
CA ARG A 96 -1.65 -6.14 -15.54
C ARG A 96 -0.30 -6.70 -15.06
N GLY A 97 0.01 -6.61 -13.77
CA GLY A 97 1.10 -7.37 -13.13
C GLY A 97 0.62 -8.71 -12.55
N PHE A 98 1.56 -9.61 -12.26
CA PHE A 98 1.36 -10.88 -11.57
C PHE A 98 2.25 -10.94 -10.33
N HIS A 99 1.72 -11.45 -9.23
CA HIS A 99 2.55 -11.72 -8.07
C HIS A 99 3.05 -13.17 -8.14
N VAL A 100 4.36 -13.37 -8.31
CA VAL A 100 4.96 -14.72 -8.29
C VAL A 100 5.17 -15.12 -6.83
N GLN A 101 4.20 -15.89 -6.31
CA GLN A 101 4.07 -16.28 -4.89
C GLN A 101 5.32 -16.95 -4.31
N THR A 102 6.03 -17.77 -5.09
CA THR A 102 7.24 -18.46 -4.63
C THR A 102 8.42 -17.53 -4.38
N LEU A 103 8.50 -16.39 -5.09
CA LEU A 103 9.62 -15.45 -5.02
C LEU A 103 9.27 -14.14 -4.28
N ARG A 104 8.03 -13.96 -3.81
CA ARG A 104 7.51 -12.70 -3.22
C ARG A 104 7.81 -11.49 -4.08
N TRP A 105 7.62 -11.66 -5.38
CA TRP A 105 8.03 -10.68 -6.37
C TRP A 105 6.80 -10.26 -7.16
N ASN A 106 6.43 -8.99 -7.01
CA ASN A 106 5.52 -8.32 -7.94
C ASN A 106 6.23 -8.24 -9.28
N SER A 107 5.70 -8.94 -10.27
CA SER A 107 6.21 -8.88 -11.61
C SER A 107 6.01 -7.47 -12.16
N ALA A 108 6.89 -7.05 -13.07
CA ALA A 108 6.57 -5.94 -13.95
C ALA A 108 5.23 -6.22 -14.68
N PRO A 109 4.55 -5.20 -15.23
CA PRO A 109 3.36 -5.42 -16.06
C PRO A 109 3.62 -6.49 -17.12
N LEU A 110 2.62 -7.29 -17.45
CA LEU A 110 2.73 -8.46 -18.32
C LEU A 110 3.39 -8.10 -19.66
N GLY A 111 3.01 -6.96 -20.24
CA GLY A 111 3.64 -6.46 -21.46
C GLY A 111 5.15 -6.23 -21.33
N MET A 112 5.61 -5.74 -20.17
CA MET A 112 7.03 -5.57 -19.88
C MET A 112 7.74 -6.92 -19.70
N LEU A 113 7.12 -7.89 -19.02
CA LEU A 113 7.67 -9.24 -18.87
C LEU A 113 7.78 -9.97 -20.21
N LEU A 114 6.76 -9.85 -21.07
CA LEU A 114 6.78 -10.44 -22.41
C LEU A 114 7.92 -9.86 -23.24
N LEU A 115 8.19 -8.56 -23.13
CA LEU A 115 9.32 -7.92 -23.79
C LEU A 115 10.66 -8.40 -23.22
N ALA A 116 10.75 -8.58 -21.90
CA ALA A 116 11.93 -9.17 -21.25
C ALA A 116 12.18 -10.60 -21.76
N ALA A 117 11.13 -11.42 -21.81
CA ALA A 117 11.19 -12.80 -22.28
C ALA A 117 11.63 -12.88 -23.75
N ALA A 118 11.10 -12.01 -24.62
CA ALA A 118 11.53 -11.92 -26.02
C ALA A 118 13.03 -11.59 -26.14
N GLY A 119 13.52 -10.65 -25.33
CA GLY A 119 14.95 -10.33 -25.25
C GLY A 119 15.78 -11.52 -24.76
N THR A 120 15.36 -12.19 -23.69
CA THR A 120 16.03 -13.39 -23.17
C THR A 120 16.14 -14.48 -24.22
N VAL A 121 15.05 -14.79 -24.93
CA VAL A 121 15.05 -15.78 -26.02
C VAL A 121 16.03 -15.38 -27.12
N PHE A 122 16.02 -14.12 -27.56
CA PHE A 122 16.95 -13.62 -28.57
C PHE A 122 18.42 -13.83 -28.15
N PHE A 123 18.80 -13.40 -26.95
CA PHE A 123 20.19 -13.52 -26.47
C PHE A 123 20.65 -14.98 -26.39
N PHE A 124 19.84 -15.87 -25.81
CA PHE A 124 20.20 -17.29 -25.72
C PHE A 124 20.23 -17.97 -27.08
N CYS A 125 19.31 -17.66 -27.99
CA CYS A 125 19.32 -18.21 -29.34
C CYS A 125 20.58 -17.81 -30.11
N MET A 126 20.95 -16.53 -30.06
CA MET A 126 22.13 -16.03 -30.78
C MET A 126 23.45 -16.56 -30.22
N ASP A 127 23.53 -16.83 -28.92
CA ASP A 127 24.79 -17.26 -28.29
C ASP A 127 24.96 -18.78 -28.21
N LEU A 128 23.87 -19.53 -27.95
CA LEU A 128 23.91 -20.99 -27.72
C LEU A 128 23.50 -21.83 -28.93
N ILE A 129 22.68 -21.36 -29.87
CA ILE A 129 22.35 -22.20 -31.05
C ILE A 129 23.59 -22.38 -31.96
N PRO A 130 24.41 -21.35 -32.23
CA PRO A 130 25.55 -21.51 -33.12
C PRO A 130 26.64 -22.43 -32.54
N GLN A 131 27.05 -23.42 -33.33
CA GLN A 131 28.16 -24.33 -33.04
C GLN A 131 29.36 -24.01 -33.95
N PRO A 132 30.61 -24.30 -33.54
CA PRO A 132 31.02 -24.94 -32.27
C PRO A 132 31.06 -23.95 -31.09
N TYR A 133 31.14 -24.46 -29.86
CA TYR A 133 31.38 -23.65 -28.64
C TYR A 133 32.86 -23.46 -28.32
N TYR A 134 33.66 -24.51 -28.53
CA TYR A 134 35.09 -24.56 -28.28
C TYR A 134 35.80 -25.11 -29.51
N TRP A 135 37.02 -24.65 -29.76
CA TRP A 135 37.83 -25.25 -30.81
C TRP A 135 38.35 -26.64 -30.41
N PRO A 136 38.51 -27.56 -31.39
CA PRO A 136 39.03 -28.90 -31.11
C PRO A 136 40.55 -28.90 -30.84
N SER A 137 41.32 -27.97 -31.42
CA SER A 137 42.75 -27.75 -31.18
C SER A 137 43.07 -26.24 -31.10
N LEU A 138 44.31 -25.91 -30.69
CA LEU A 138 44.84 -24.53 -30.66
C LEU A 138 45.11 -23.96 -32.06
N ASP A 139 45.18 -24.82 -33.09
CA ASP A 139 45.44 -24.43 -34.49
C ASP A 139 44.31 -23.55 -35.08
N PHE A 140 43.14 -23.62 -34.44
CA PHE A 140 41.93 -22.85 -34.74
C PHE A 140 41.88 -21.49 -34.01
N GLY A 141 42.92 -21.14 -33.25
CA GLY A 141 43.06 -19.85 -32.58
C GLY A 141 42.82 -19.89 -31.07
N GLY A 142 43.51 -19.00 -30.34
CA GLY A 142 43.49 -18.93 -28.88
C GLY A 142 42.22 -18.29 -28.28
N SER A 143 41.11 -18.26 -28.98
CA SER A 143 39.88 -17.62 -28.49
C SER A 143 38.65 -18.46 -28.86
N PRO A 144 37.93 -18.99 -27.87
CA PRO A 144 36.82 -19.91 -28.13
C PRO A 144 35.64 -19.17 -28.80
N PRO A 145 34.94 -19.83 -29.76
CA PRO A 145 33.85 -19.19 -30.51
C PRO A 145 32.74 -18.65 -29.60
N LEU A 146 32.33 -19.40 -28.57
CA LEU A 146 31.31 -18.95 -27.62
C LEU A 146 31.75 -17.67 -26.88
N GLY A 147 33.01 -17.58 -26.47
CA GLY A 147 33.56 -16.41 -25.81
C GLY A 147 33.59 -15.18 -26.73
N THR A 148 33.95 -15.37 -28.00
CA THR A 148 33.96 -14.28 -28.99
C THR A 148 32.56 -13.72 -29.24
N ARG A 149 31.55 -14.58 -29.45
CA ARG A 149 30.16 -14.15 -29.73
C ARG A 149 29.55 -13.37 -28.57
N SER A 150 29.59 -13.96 -27.38
CA SER A 150 29.08 -13.35 -26.16
C SER A 150 29.76 -12.01 -25.85
N GLY A 151 31.07 -11.88 -26.07
CA GLY A 151 31.80 -10.61 -25.93
C GLY A 151 31.31 -9.51 -26.86
N TRP A 152 31.08 -9.82 -28.15
CA TRP A 152 30.52 -8.87 -29.12
C TRP A 152 29.09 -8.46 -28.79
N MET A 153 28.25 -9.41 -28.37
CA MET A 153 26.88 -9.11 -27.93
C MET A 153 26.86 -8.27 -26.64
N ALA A 154 27.76 -8.55 -25.69
CA ALA A 154 27.95 -7.76 -24.47
C ALA A 154 28.30 -6.31 -24.80
N LEU A 155 29.24 -6.10 -25.73
CA LEU A 155 29.64 -4.78 -26.20
C LEU A 155 28.48 -4.02 -26.89
N ALA A 156 27.64 -4.73 -27.65
CA ALA A 156 26.45 -4.16 -28.29
C ALA A 156 25.35 -3.71 -27.31
N CYS A 157 25.29 -4.29 -26.09
CA CYS A 157 24.36 -3.85 -25.05
C CYS A 157 24.76 -2.48 -24.45
N MET A 158 26.05 -2.14 -24.44
CA MET A 158 26.59 -0.99 -23.73
C MET A 158 25.92 0.35 -24.10
N PRO A 159 25.75 0.74 -25.39
CA PRO A 159 25.10 2.00 -25.74
C PRO A 159 23.69 2.13 -25.15
N PHE A 160 22.93 1.05 -25.10
CA PHE A 160 21.55 1.05 -24.61
C PHE A 160 21.44 1.07 -23.08
N VAL A 161 22.40 0.46 -22.37
CA VAL A 161 22.51 0.59 -20.90
C VAL A 161 22.65 2.06 -20.52
N PHE A 162 23.53 2.79 -21.20
CA PHE A 162 23.73 4.22 -20.94
C PHE A 162 22.57 5.08 -21.44
N ALA A 163 21.98 4.74 -22.60
CA ALA A 163 20.82 5.45 -23.15
C ALA A 163 19.61 5.43 -22.20
N THR A 164 19.42 4.33 -21.46
CA THR A 164 18.30 4.14 -20.53
C THR A 164 18.59 4.64 -19.11
N ALA A 165 19.84 5.03 -18.82
CA ALA A 165 20.26 5.48 -17.49
C ALA A 165 19.94 6.96 -17.22
N SER A 166 20.02 7.82 -18.24
CA SER A 166 19.96 9.28 -18.06
C SER A 166 18.52 9.82 -18.01
N LYS A 167 18.33 10.90 -17.23
CA LYS A 167 17.02 11.57 -17.08
C LYS A 167 16.55 12.24 -18.36
N SER A 168 17.45 12.97 -19.01
CA SER A 168 17.29 13.44 -20.39
C SER A 168 17.90 12.38 -21.29
N ASN A 169 17.10 11.79 -22.16
CA ASN A 169 17.56 10.74 -23.06
C ASN A 169 16.80 10.76 -24.39
N TRP A 170 17.45 10.30 -25.44
CA TRP A 170 16.89 10.22 -26.79
C TRP A 170 15.66 9.30 -26.87
N ILE A 171 15.61 8.26 -26.04
CA ILE A 171 14.50 7.29 -26.05
C ILE A 171 13.20 7.96 -25.60
N THR A 172 13.23 8.73 -24.50
CA THR A 172 12.10 9.53 -24.03
C THR A 172 11.67 10.56 -25.08
N LEU A 173 12.63 11.19 -25.78
CA LEU A 173 12.31 12.14 -26.86
C LEU A 173 11.52 11.48 -27.99
N LEU A 174 11.92 10.28 -28.43
CA LEU A 174 11.30 9.61 -29.58
C LEU A 174 10.04 8.81 -29.21
N THR A 175 10.01 8.20 -28.03
CA THR A 175 8.93 7.27 -27.61
C THR A 175 7.90 7.91 -26.68
N GLY A 176 8.20 9.06 -26.06
CA GLY A 176 7.37 9.68 -25.04
C GLY A 176 7.34 8.94 -23.70
N VAL A 177 8.08 7.83 -23.55
CA VAL A 177 8.15 7.06 -22.30
C VAL A 177 9.01 7.80 -21.28
N SER A 178 8.48 8.01 -20.07
CA SER A 178 9.19 8.73 -19.01
C SER A 178 10.45 7.98 -18.56
N HIS A 179 11.48 8.75 -18.17
CA HIS A 179 12.76 8.19 -17.71
C HIS A 179 12.61 7.22 -16.51
N GLU A 180 11.62 7.45 -15.65
CA GLU A 180 11.31 6.57 -14.51
C GLU A 180 10.96 5.14 -14.97
N LYS A 181 10.21 5.01 -16.06
CA LYS A 181 9.85 3.71 -16.65
C LYS A 181 11.06 3.06 -17.33
N LEU A 182 11.96 3.87 -17.91
CA LEU A 182 13.18 3.38 -18.58
C LEU A 182 14.18 2.75 -17.62
N GLN A 183 14.15 3.08 -16.32
CA GLN A 183 15.01 2.46 -15.31
C GLN A 183 14.81 0.94 -15.17
N VAL A 184 13.62 0.43 -15.52
CA VAL A 184 13.37 -1.02 -15.58
C VAL A 184 14.23 -1.67 -16.68
N PHE A 185 14.31 -1.03 -17.85
CA PHE A 185 15.14 -1.51 -18.97
C PHE A 185 16.63 -1.35 -18.69
N HIS A 186 17.06 -0.26 -18.07
CA HIS A 186 18.46 -0.08 -17.66
C HIS A 186 18.96 -1.26 -16.81
N ARG A 187 18.15 -1.70 -15.84
CA ARG A 187 18.46 -2.88 -15.02
C ARG A 187 18.51 -4.17 -15.84
N TRP A 188 17.49 -4.45 -16.64
CA TRP A 188 17.40 -5.72 -17.38
C TRP A 188 18.48 -5.86 -18.46
N ILE A 189 18.79 -4.78 -19.19
CA ILE A 189 19.89 -4.77 -20.17
C ILE A 189 21.23 -4.93 -19.44
N SER A 190 21.40 -4.32 -18.26
CA SER A 190 22.61 -4.53 -17.44
C SER A 190 22.76 -5.98 -16.97
N TYR A 191 21.66 -6.66 -16.64
CA TYR A 191 21.69 -8.09 -16.32
C TYR A 191 22.09 -8.94 -17.53
N ALA A 192 21.53 -8.66 -18.72
CA ALA A 192 21.93 -9.34 -19.95
C ALA A 192 23.41 -9.09 -20.27
N PHE A 193 23.88 -7.85 -20.13
CA PHE A 193 25.28 -7.48 -20.32
C PHE A 193 26.21 -8.25 -19.37
N PHE A 194 25.83 -8.38 -18.09
CA PHE A 194 26.61 -9.17 -17.13
C PHE A 194 26.62 -10.67 -17.46
N VAL A 195 25.48 -11.27 -17.81
CA VAL A 195 25.41 -12.70 -18.19
C VAL A 195 26.26 -12.99 -19.43
N LEU A 196 26.20 -12.13 -20.45
CA LEU A 196 27.04 -12.26 -21.64
C LEU A 196 28.53 -12.09 -21.31
N ALA A 197 28.90 -11.20 -20.38
CA ALA A 197 30.27 -11.07 -19.91
C ALA A 197 30.77 -12.34 -19.19
N LEU A 198 29.92 -13.01 -18.41
CA LEU A 198 30.26 -14.31 -17.81
C LEU A 198 30.44 -15.39 -18.90
N MET A 199 29.56 -15.42 -19.90
CA MET A 199 29.65 -16.32 -21.05
C MET A 199 30.84 -15.99 -21.98
N HIS A 200 31.39 -14.79 -21.87
CA HIS A 200 32.67 -14.42 -22.46
C HIS A 200 33.84 -14.98 -21.63
N THR A 201 33.91 -14.64 -20.34
CA THR A 201 35.06 -14.94 -19.48
C THR A 201 35.27 -16.44 -19.21
N PHE A 202 34.23 -17.19 -18.84
CA PHE A 202 34.42 -18.58 -18.42
C PHE A 202 34.87 -19.51 -19.55
N PRO A 203 34.39 -19.39 -20.80
CA PRO A 203 34.93 -20.16 -21.91
C PRO A 203 36.42 -19.94 -22.15
N PHE A 204 36.95 -18.72 -22.00
CA PHE A 204 38.40 -18.50 -22.09
C PHE A 204 39.15 -19.26 -20.99
N ILE A 205 38.66 -19.24 -19.75
CA ILE A 205 39.27 -19.97 -18.63
C ILE A 205 39.26 -21.48 -18.92
N VAL A 206 38.12 -22.05 -19.30
CA VAL A 206 37.98 -23.49 -19.57
C VAL A 206 38.85 -23.92 -20.74
N TYR A 207 38.89 -23.12 -21.82
CA TYR A 207 39.66 -23.41 -23.01
C TYR A 207 41.16 -23.47 -22.72
N HIS A 208 41.72 -22.49 -22.00
CA HIS A 208 43.15 -22.45 -21.68
C HIS A 208 43.57 -23.42 -20.56
N ILE A 209 42.64 -23.80 -19.67
CA ILE A 209 42.89 -24.90 -18.73
C ILE A 209 43.00 -26.23 -19.49
N ARG A 210 42.12 -26.46 -20.47
CA ARG A 210 42.11 -27.70 -21.28
C ARG A 210 43.42 -27.92 -22.02
N PHE A 211 44.04 -26.86 -22.52
CA PHE A 211 45.32 -26.94 -23.26
C PHE A 211 46.56 -26.71 -22.38
N GLY A 212 46.38 -26.52 -21.06
CA GLY A 212 47.49 -26.42 -20.11
C GLY A 212 48.28 -25.10 -20.16
N ASP A 213 47.80 -24.09 -20.88
CA ASP A 213 48.50 -22.81 -21.08
C ASP A 213 47.93 -21.67 -20.21
N MET A 214 46.95 -21.94 -19.35
CA MET A 214 46.29 -20.93 -18.50
C MET A 214 47.25 -20.10 -17.64
N VAL A 215 48.27 -20.72 -17.02
CA VAL A 215 49.26 -19.99 -16.21
C VAL A 215 50.05 -19.01 -17.08
N MET A 216 50.46 -19.45 -18.27
CA MET A 216 51.16 -18.61 -19.24
C MET A 216 50.27 -17.44 -19.71
N GLN A 217 48.99 -17.69 -19.99
CA GLN A 217 48.05 -16.62 -20.35
C GLN A 217 47.84 -15.63 -19.20
N PHE A 218 47.79 -16.11 -17.96
CA PHE A 218 47.61 -15.27 -16.78
C PHE A 218 48.85 -14.40 -16.48
N GLU A 219 50.05 -14.96 -16.64
CA GLU A 219 51.32 -14.26 -16.39
C GLU A 219 51.70 -13.30 -17.52
N MET A 220 51.47 -13.69 -18.78
CA MET A 220 51.88 -12.90 -19.96
C MET A 220 50.75 -12.01 -20.52
N GLY A 221 49.49 -12.34 -20.29
CA GLY A 221 48.30 -11.64 -20.80
C GLY A 221 47.88 -10.43 -19.96
N LEU A 222 48.83 -9.57 -19.59
CA LEU A 222 48.61 -8.49 -18.61
C LEU A 222 47.48 -7.52 -19.02
N ILE A 223 47.35 -7.22 -20.32
CA ILE A 223 46.30 -6.33 -20.82
C ILE A 223 44.96 -7.07 -20.79
N PHE A 224 44.80 -8.20 -21.48
CA PHE A 224 43.49 -8.83 -21.65
C PHE A 224 42.95 -9.51 -20.37
N TYR A 225 43.77 -10.29 -19.64
CA TYR A 225 43.29 -11.05 -18.49
C TYR A 225 43.09 -10.20 -17.23
N TRP A 226 44.06 -9.35 -16.86
CA TRP A 226 43.93 -8.55 -15.64
C TRP A 226 42.88 -7.45 -15.77
N THR A 227 42.83 -6.74 -16.91
CA THR A 227 41.77 -5.74 -17.11
C THR A 227 40.39 -6.41 -17.22
N GLY A 228 40.32 -7.63 -17.79
CA GLY A 228 39.09 -8.42 -17.83
C GLY A 228 38.58 -8.81 -16.43
N ILE A 229 39.49 -9.24 -15.54
CA ILE A 229 39.16 -9.56 -14.14
C ILE A 229 38.66 -8.32 -13.40
N VAL A 230 39.35 -7.19 -13.53
CA VAL A 230 38.91 -5.94 -12.89
C VAL A 230 37.57 -5.47 -13.45
N ALA A 231 37.36 -5.58 -14.77
CA ALA A 231 36.10 -5.23 -15.41
C ALA A 231 34.93 -6.08 -14.90
N ILE A 232 35.08 -7.42 -14.83
CA ILE A 232 34.00 -8.30 -14.38
C ILE A 232 33.68 -8.11 -12.89
N ILE A 233 34.69 -7.80 -12.04
CA ILE A 233 34.47 -7.46 -10.63
C ILE A 233 33.65 -6.18 -10.48
N LEU A 234 34.01 -5.12 -11.23
CA LEU A 234 33.27 -3.87 -11.22
C LEU A 234 31.85 -4.03 -11.78
N GLN A 235 31.69 -4.83 -12.83
CA GLN A 235 30.38 -5.14 -13.41
C GLN A 235 29.51 -5.96 -12.46
N ALA A 236 30.10 -6.89 -11.71
CA ALA A 236 29.40 -7.62 -10.65
C ALA A 236 28.96 -6.68 -9.53
N TRP A 237 29.82 -5.76 -9.07
CA TRP A 237 29.45 -4.73 -8.10
C TRP A 237 28.27 -3.88 -8.60
N LEU A 238 28.36 -3.37 -9.84
CA LEU A 238 27.30 -2.58 -10.47
C LEU A 238 25.96 -3.33 -10.55
N THR A 239 26.01 -4.66 -10.66
CA THR A 239 24.82 -5.51 -10.75
C THR A 239 24.23 -5.84 -9.38
N PHE A 240 25.04 -6.38 -8.46
CA PHE A 240 24.57 -6.86 -7.16
C PHE A 240 24.30 -5.73 -6.17
N ALA A 241 25.18 -4.73 -6.07
CA ALA A 241 24.98 -3.60 -5.15
C ALA A 241 23.76 -2.75 -5.52
N SER A 242 23.32 -2.81 -6.79
CA SER A 242 22.12 -2.15 -7.30
C SER A 242 20.82 -2.88 -7.00
N HIS A 243 20.88 -4.05 -6.34
CA HIS A 243 19.68 -4.72 -5.86
C HIS A 243 19.02 -3.90 -4.74
N SER A 244 17.68 -3.89 -4.71
CA SER A 244 16.89 -3.04 -3.79
C SER A 244 17.28 -3.23 -2.32
N VAL A 245 17.56 -4.48 -1.91
CA VAL A 245 17.98 -4.86 -0.56
C VAL A 245 19.27 -4.13 -0.15
N ILE A 246 20.29 -4.13 -1.01
CA ILE A 246 21.60 -3.54 -0.69
C ILE A 246 21.55 -2.01 -0.78
N ARG A 247 20.91 -1.48 -1.83
CA ARG A 247 20.80 -0.03 -2.05
C ARG A 247 20.10 0.70 -0.90
N ASN A 248 19.09 0.08 -0.29
CA ASN A 248 18.28 0.72 0.75
C ASN A 248 18.98 0.82 2.11
N LEU A 249 20.12 0.12 2.31
CA LEU A 249 20.95 0.25 3.52
C LEU A 249 21.66 1.62 3.60
N GLY A 250 21.86 2.29 2.45
CA GLY A 250 22.50 3.60 2.39
C GLY A 250 22.46 4.19 0.98
N TYR A 251 21.37 4.89 0.64
CA TYR A 251 21.10 5.36 -0.73
C TYR A 251 22.16 6.31 -1.28
N GLU A 252 22.60 7.29 -0.48
CA GLU A 252 23.61 8.27 -0.90
C GLU A 252 24.97 7.60 -1.15
N PHE A 253 25.36 6.65 -0.29
CA PHE A 253 26.59 5.86 -0.44
C PHE A 253 26.53 4.95 -1.68
N PHE A 254 25.41 4.26 -1.86
CA PHE A 254 25.16 3.45 -3.06
C PHE A 254 25.31 4.29 -4.33
N LYS A 255 24.65 5.46 -4.40
CA LYS A 255 24.65 6.29 -5.60
C LYS A 255 26.06 6.78 -5.95
N ALA A 256 26.83 7.20 -4.95
CA ALA A 256 28.21 7.64 -5.13
C ALA A 256 29.11 6.50 -5.64
N THR A 257 29.07 5.34 -4.97
CA THR A 257 29.89 4.17 -5.34
C THR A 257 29.49 3.56 -6.68
N HIS A 258 28.20 3.59 -7.04
CA HIS A 258 27.71 3.13 -8.33
C HIS A 258 28.26 3.97 -9.49
N LEU A 259 28.19 5.30 -9.39
CA LEU A 259 28.73 6.18 -10.44
C LEU A 259 30.26 6.07 -10.57
N LEU A 260 30.96 5.95 -9.43
CA LEU A 260 32.41 5.72 -9.43
C LEU A 260 32.76 4.39 -10.10
N ALA A 261 32.10 3.30 -9.71
CA ALA A 261 32.34 1.98 -10.28
C ALA A 261 32.01 1.95 -11.79
N ALA A 262 30.99 2.65 -12.25
CA ALA A 262 30.65 2.76 -13.67
C ALA A 262 31.74 3.48 -14.47
N ALA A 263 32.29 4.57 -13.94
CA ALA A 263 33.37 5.32 -14.59
C ALA A 263 34.65 4.47 -14.70
N VAL A 264 35.04 3.80 -13.62
CA VAL A 264 36.20 2.91 -13.61
C VAL A 264 35.97 1.70 -14.52
N PHE A 265 34.77 1.12 -14.51
CA PHE A 265 34.42 0.00 -15.39
C PHE A 265 34.59 0.38 -16.87
N VAL A 266 34.05 1.52 -17.32
CA VAL A 266 34.18 1.94 -18.73
C VAL A 266 35.65 2.16 -19.12
N LEU A 267 36.45 2.76 -18.25
CA LEU A 267 37.88 2.97 -18.49
C LEU A 267 38.64 1.65 -18.63
N ILE A 268 38.46 0.74 -17.67
CA ILE A 268 39.10 -0.57 -17.68
C ILE A 268 38.61 -1.42 -18.86
N PHE A 269 37.32 -1.36 -19.17
CA PHE A 269 36.74 -2.09 -20.29
C PHE A 269 37.22 -1.56 -21.65
N PHE A 270 37.45 -0.25 -21.77
CA PHE A 270 38.08 0.36 -22.95
C PHE A 270 39.50 -0.18 -23.17
N TRP A 271 40.30 -0.29 -22.11
CA TRP A 271 41.62 -0.92 -22.17
C TRP A 271 41.55 -2.42 -22.47
N HIS A 272 40.58 -3.12 -21.88
CA HIS A 272 40.37 -4.55 -22.11
C HIS A 272 40.10 -4.88 -23.59
N CYS A 273 39.37 -4.02 -24.30
CA CYS A 273 39.05 -4.22 -25.71
C CYS A 273 40.22 -3.90 -26.67
N ASP A 274 41.19 -3.07 -26.25
CA ASP A 274 42.42 -2.70 -26.97
C ASP A 274 42.26 -2.56 -28.51
N TYR A 275 41.40 -1.62 -28.94
CA TYR A 275 41.02 -1.35 -30.35
C TYR A 275 40.82 -2.60 -31.23
N THR A 276 40.48 -3.74 -30.62
CA THR A 276 40.36 -5.03 -31.32
C THR A 276 39.20 -4.93 -32.29
N LEU A 277 39.48 -5.11 -33.59
CA LEU A 277 38.50 -4.95 -34.68
C LEU A 277 37.75 -3.61 -34.56
N THR A 278 36.43 -3.64 -34.56
CA THR A 278 35.53 -2.48 -34.51
C THR A 278 35.09 -2.11 -33.09
N SER A 279 35.69 -2.71 -32.05
CA SER A 279 35.22 -2.57 -30.66
C SER A 279 35.10 -1.11 -30.19
N TRP A 280 36.04 -0.24 -30.59
CA TRP A 280 36.00 1.18 -30.26
C TRP A 280 34.82 1.94 -30.88
N HIS A 281 34.23 1.45 -31.97
CA HIS A 281 33.02 2.06 -32.54
C HIS A 281 31.85 2.03 -31.55
N TYR A 282 31.76 1.00 -30.70
CA TYR A 282 30.72 0.88 -29.67
C TYR A 282 30.93 1.85 -28.51
N PHE A 283 32.19 2.13 -28.14
CA PHE A 283 32.53 3.17 -27.17
C PHE A 283 32.21 4.56 -27.72
N ILE A 284 32.54 4.81 -28.98
CA ILE A 284 32.19 6.06 -29.67
C ILE A 284 30.67 6.21 -29.75
N ALA A 285 29.93 5.16 -30.12
CA ALA A 285 28.47 5.17 -30.15
C ALA A 285 27.87 5.42 -28.76
N THR A 286 28.41 4.76 -27.72
CA THR A 286 27.98 4.98 -26.33
C THR A 286 28.22 6.42 -25.90
N ALA A 287 29.40 6.98 -26.19
CA ALA A 287 29.70 8.37 -25.92
C ALA A 287 28.79 9.32 -26.72
N ALA A 288 28.55 9.04 -28.00
CA ALA A 288 27.66 9.84 -28.86
C ALA A 288 26.21 9.83 -28.37
N VAL A 289 25.74 8.73 -27.77
CA VAL A 289 24.39 8.64 -27.19
C VAL A 289 24.33 9.28 -25.81
N TYR A 290 25.30 8.99 -24.94
CA TYR A 290 25.26 9.37 -23.52
C TYR A 290 25.76 10.78 -23.24
N VAL A 291 26.87 11.22 -23.85
CA VAL A 291 27.49 12.53 -23.57
C VAL A 291 26.52 13.67 -23.89
N PRO A 292 25.83 13.72 -25.04
CA PRO A 292 24.83 14.77 -25.28
C PRO A 292 23.70 14.74 -24.24
N CYS A 293 23.23 13.55 -23.87
CA CYS A 293 22.19 13.36 -22.85
C CYS A 293 22.61 13.82 -21.45
N TYR A 294 23.88 13.64 -21.10
CA TYR A 294 24.47 14.09 -19.83
C TYR A 294 24.73 15.60 -19.84
N VAL A 295 25.27 16.13 -20.94
CA VAL A 295 25.65 17.54 -21.08
C VAL A 295 24.41 18.43 -21.28
N TYR A 296 23.38 17.95 -21.96
CA TYR A 296 22.17 18.72 -22.27
C TYR A 296 21.50 19.35 -21.02
N PRO A 297 21.21 18.62 -19.93
CA PRO A 297 20.71 19.22 -18.68
C PRO A 297 21.61 20.34 -18.15
N TRP A 298 22.93 20.17 -18.20
CA TRP A 298 23.87 21.21 -17.78
C TRP A 298 23.85 22.42 -18.69
N LEU A 299 23.76 22.22 -20.01
CA LEU A 299 23.60 23.32 -20.98
C LEU A 299 22.30 24.07 -20.72
N ARG A 300 21.18 23.39 -20.51
CA ARG A 300 19.90 24.04 -20.13
C ARG A 300 20.03 24.83 -18.83
N THR A 301 20.65 24.25 -17.81
CA THR A 301 20.90 24.96 -16.55
C THR A 301 21.75 26.20 -16.75
N CYS A 302 22.79 26.14 -17.60
CA CYS A 302 23.67 27.28 -17.86
C CYS A 302 23.03 28.36 -18.74
N PHE A 303 22.33 27.98 -19.80
CA PHE A 303 21.88 28.89 -20.86
C PHE A 303 20.38 29.20 -20.83
N GLU A 304 19.52 28.27 -20.40
CA GLU A 304 18.05 28.42 -20.41
C GLU A 304 17.53 28.86 -19.03
N TYR A 305 18.04 28.26 -17.95
CA TYR A 305 17.55 28.49 -16.59
C TYR A 305 18.39 29.51 -15.83
N GLY A 306 19.69 29.56 -16.12
CA GLY A 306 20.67 30.42 -15.49
C GLY A 306 21.22 29.83 -14.18
N THR A 307 22.53 29.99 -13.97
CA THR A 307 23.24 29.49 -12.78
C THR A 307 23.12 30.41 -11.55
N ARG A 308 22.47 31.56 -11.73
CA ARG A 308 22.29 32.59 -10.68
C ARG A 308 20.87 32.62 -10.12
N ALA A 309 20.07 31.60 -10.41
CA ALA A 309 18.73 31.49 -9.85
C ALA A 309 18.80 31.46 -8.32
N LYS A 310 17.92 32.24 -7.70
CA LYS A 310 17.82 32.38 -6.25
C LYS A 310 16.42 31.91 -5.86
N ALA A 311 16.37 30.84 -5.08
CA ALA A 311 15.15 30.36 -4.45
C ALA A 311 14.80 31.30 -3.29
N GLN A 312 13.61 31.88 -3.31
CA GLN A 312 13.02 32.47 -2.12
C GLN A 312 12.36 31.34 -1.33
N VAL A 313 12.84 31.16 -0.10
CA VAL A 313 12.33 30.12 0.78
C VAL A 313 11.54 30.79 1.90
N THR A 314 10.27 30.47 1.98
CA THR A 314 9.35 30.99 3.00
C THR A 314 8.64 29.83 3.67
N VAL A 315 8.47 29.90 4.98
CA VAL A 315 7.58 28.99 5.69
C VAL A 315 6.18 29.57 5.61
N GLU A 316 5.24 28.80 5.06
CA GLU A 316 3.82 29.15 5.10
C GLU A 316 3.15 28.56 6.34
N ASP A 317 2.01 29.16 6.69
CA ASP A 317 1.16 28.69 7.77
C ASP A 317 0.82 27.21 7.56
N GLY A 318 1.11 26.38 8.58
CA GLY A 318 1.01 24.93 8.49
C GLY A 318 2.35 24.18 8.28
N GLY A 319 3.50 24.85 8.43
CA GLY A 319 4.81 24.20 8.45
C GLY A 319 5.30 23.69 7.09
N PHE A 320 4.63 24.08 6.00
CA PHE A 320 5.09 23.82 4.64
C PHE A 320 6.15 24.85 4.26
N THR A 321 7.28 24.37 3.74
CA THR A 321 8.27 25.24 3.11
C THR A 321 7.83 25.51 1.67
N ARG A 322 7.40 26.74 1.39
CA ARG A 322 7.18 27.23 0.03
C ARG A 322 8.51 27.67 -0.56
N ILE A 323 8.84 27.12 -1.72
CA ILE A 323 10.02 27.52 -2.50
C ILE A 323 9.54 28.15 -3.79
N SER A 324 9.88 29.42 -3.96
CA SER A 324 9.64 30.17 -5.19
C SER A 324 10.96 30.36 -5.95
N ILE A 325 10.97 30.00 -7.23
CA ILE A 325 12.12 30.18 -8.11
C ILE A 325 11.66 30.89 -9.38
N PRO A 326 12.24 32.06 -9.74
CA PRO A 326 11.95 32.70 -11.01
C PRO A 326 12.49 31.83 -12.16
N ALA A 327 11.65 31.60 -13.16
CA ALA A 327 11.91 30.73 -14.29
C ALA A 327 11.62 31.46 -15.62
N ASN A 328 12.41 31.14 -16.64
CA ASN A 328 12.24 31.67 -18.00
C ASN A 328 11.71 30.62 -18.98
N PHE A 329 11.29 29.46 -18.49
CA PHE A 329 10.79 28.34 -19.28
C PHE A 329 9.39 27.93 -18.84
N THR A 330 8.73 27.09 -19.64
CA THR A 330 7.35 26.62 -19.40
C THR A 330 7.31 25.15 -19.00
N TRP A 331 6.28 24.75 -18.27
CA TRP A 331 6.05 23.37 -17.81
C TRP A 331 4.54 23.04 -17.81
N ILE A 332 4.20 21.75 -17.65
CA ILE A 332 2.82 21.24 -17.62
C ILE A 332 2.47 20.58 -16.28
N PRO A 333 1.17 20.35 -15.97
CA PRO A 333 0.76 19.68 -14.73
C PRO A 333 1.41 18.31 -14.51
N GLY A 334 1.72 18.02 -13.25
CA GLY A 334 2.31 16.75 -12.82
C GLY A 334 3.80 16.58 -13.14
N GLN A 335 4.47 17.62 -13.63
CA GLN A 335 5.93 17.61 -13.80
C GLN A 335 6.66 17.85 -12.48
N HIS A 336 7.91 17.39 -12.42
CA HIS A 336 8.80 17.61 -11.28
C HIS A 336 10.17 18.13 -11.75
N CYS A 337 10.88 18.80 -10.84
CA CYS A 337 12.25 19.25 -11.04
C CYS A 337 13.15 18.66 -9.97
N PHE A 338 14.44 18.50 -10.30
CA PHE A 338 15.49 18.25 -9.34
C PHE A 338 16.14 19.56 -8.95
N LEU A 339 16.12 19.88 -7.66
CA LEU A 339 16.71 21.09 -7.11
C LEU A 339 18.04 20.78 -6.43
N ARG A 340 19.05 21.61 -6.69
CA ARG A 340 20.36 21.57 -6.01
C ARG A 340 20.59 22.90 -5.32
N PHE A 341 20.68 22.88 -4.00
CA PHE A 341 20.90 24.10 -3.20
C PHE A 341 22.40 24.24 -2.91
N THR A 342 23.04 25.26 -3.48
CA THR A 342 24.49 25.43 -3.35
C THR A 342 24.90 26.22 -2.11
N GLY A 343 23.93 26.72 -1.34
CA GLY A 343 24.15 27.50 -0.11
C GLY A 343 24.48 26.69 1.16
N PHE A 344 24.28 25.37 1.16
CA PHE A 344 24.39 24.52 2.36
C PHE A 344 25.68 23.67 2.43
N GLY A 345 26.74 24.09 1.73
CA GLY A 345 28.05 23.42 1.70
C GLY A 345 28.29 22.51 0.47
N PHE A 346 29.56 22.11 0.27
CA PHE A 346 30.03 21.44 -0.95
C PHE A 346 29.33 20.09 -1.21
N LEU A 347 29.18 19.24 -0.20
CA LEU A 347 28.55 17.92 -0.37
C LEU A 347 27.06 18.03 -0.73
N GLN A 348 26.36 19.03 -0.18
CA GLN A 348 24.93 19.26 -0.46
C GLN A 348 24.71 19.92 -1.82
N ALA A 349 25.67 20.72 -2.31
CA ALA A 349 25.64 21.30 -3.65
C ALA A 349 25.71 20.22 -4.76
N LEU A 350 26.25 19.04 -4.44
CA LEU A 350 26.33 17.89 -5.35
C LEU A 350 25.09 16.99 -5.29
N SER A 351 24.23 17.13 -4.27
CA SER A 351 23.00 16.35 -4.15
C SER A 351 21.82 17.06 -4.82
N ALA A 352 21.05 16.29 -5.60
CA ALA A 352 19.87 16.79 -6.31
C ALA A 352 18.63 16.09 -5.78
N HIS A 353 17.62 16.85 -5.38
CA HIS A 353 16.40 16.33 -4.76
C HIS A 353 15.18 16.57 -5.65
N PRO A 354 14.35 15.54 -5.94
CA PRO A 354 13.16 15.69 -6.76
C PRO A 354 12.02 16.37 -5.99
N PHE A 355 11.39 17.37 -6.60
CA PHE A 355 10.20 18.04 -6.09
C PHE A 355 9.19 18.28 -7.20
N THR A 356 7.92 18.00 -6.92
CA THR A 356 6.81 18.19 -7.84
C THR A 356 6.49 19.68 -7.98
N ILE A 357 6.35 20.15 -9.22
CA ILE A 357 5.97 21.54 -9.49
C ILE A 357 4.49 21.70 -9.16
N CYS A 358 4.17 22.69 -8.32
CA CYS A 358 2.81 22.94 -7.82
C CYS A 358 2.18 24.20 -8.44
N SER A 359 2.84 24.86 -9.40
CA SER A 359 2.32 26.00 -10.18
C SER A 359 2.20 25.66 -11.66
N LEU A 360 1.55 26.52 -12.44
CA LEU A 360 1.71 26.65 -13.90
C LEU A 360 2.56 27.86 -14.28
N PRO A 361 3.04 27.93 -15.54
CA PRO A 361 3.73 29.10 -16.04
C PRO A 361 2.78 30.31 -16.12
N SER A 362 2.69 31.06 -15.02
CA SER A 362 2.01 32.35 -14.91
C SER A 362 3.04 33.49 -14.84
N LYS A 363 2.86 34.56 -15.64
CA LYS A 363 3.83 35.67 -15.71
C LYS A 363 3.67 36.57 -14.48
N GLY A 364 4.73 36.73 -13.69
CA GLY A 364 4.79 37.68 -12.59
C GLY A 364 4.97 39.14 -13.04
N ILE A 365 5.04 40.07 -12.08
CA ILE A 365 5.18 41.53 -12.30
C ILE A 365 6.44 41.87 -13.12
N ASP A 366 7.51 41.09 -12.95
CA ASP A 366 8.78 41.25 -13.69
C ASP A 366 8.80 40.55 -15.06
N GLY A 367 7.66 39.99 -15.51
CA GLY A 367 7.53 39.29 -16.79
C GLY A 367 8.11 37.86 -16.84
N LYS A 368 8.68 37.35 -15.73
CA LYS A 368 9.20 35.98 -15.59
C LYS A 368 8.16 35.03 -15.01
N PHE A 369 8.25 33.74 -15.33
CA PHE A 369 7.41 32.70 -14.73
C PHE A 369 7.89 32.36 -13.31
N GLU A 370 7.02 31.82 -12.46
CA GLU A 370 7.35 31.45 -11.09
C GLU A 370 7.13 29.95 -10.85
N LEU A 371 8.21 29.21 -10.57
CA LEU A 371 8.14 27.83 -10.11
C LEU A 371 7.85 27.81 -8.62
N ILE A 372 6.76 27.15 -8.23
CA ILE A 372 6.36 27.02 -6.83
C ILE A 372 6.42 25.55 -6.44
N PHE A 373 7.11 25.27 -5.34
CA PHE A 373 7.17 23.96 -4.70
C PHE A 373 6.70 24.08 -3.26
N TYR A 374 5.89 23.12 -2.82
CA TYR A 374 5.49 22.98 -1.42
C TYR A 374 6.12 21.72 -0.85
N ILE A 375 6.97 21.91 0.17
CA ILE A 375 7.76 20.82 0.74
C ILE A 375 7.39 20.67 2.20
N ARG A 376 7.00 19.45 2.57
CA ARG A 376 6.87 19.05 3.97
C ARG A 376 8.23 18.62 4.49
N HIS A 377 8.65 19.16 5.63
CA HIS A 377 9.95 18.84 6.19
C HIS A 377 10.01 17.38 6.69
N GLN A 378 11.01 16.64 6.24
CA GLN A 378 11.38 15.29 6.70
C GLN A 378 12.83 15.31 7.22
N ARG A 379 13.37 14.18 7.70
CA ARG A 379 14.77 14.08 8.19
C ARG A 379 15.80 14.49 7.11
N GLY A 380 17.01 14.90 7.54
CA GLY A 380 18.13 15.18 6.62
C GLY A 380 18.09 16.57 5.99
N PHE A 381 18.06 16.66 4.66
CA PHE A 381 18.16 17.94 3.92
C PHE A 381 16.93 18.84 4.13
N THR A 382 15.72 18.28 4.01
CA THR A 382 14.47 19.03 4.11
C THR A 382 14.25 19.63 5.50
N ALA A 383 14.70 18.97 6.57
CA ALA A 383 14.70 19.53 7.93
C ALA A 383 15.66 20.72 8.05
N ARG A 384 16.87 20.61 7.48
CA ARG A 384 17.84 21.73 7.46
C ARG A 384 17.31 22.93 6.67
N LEU A 385 16.67 22.67 5.53
CA LEU A 385 16.05 23.71 4.71
C LEU A 385 14.91 24.42 5.45
N TYR A 386 14.09 23.67 6.18
CA TYR A 386 13.03 24.22 7.03
C TYR A 386 13.58 25.07 8.18
N GLN A 387 14.58 24.58 8.92
CA GLN A 387 15.23 25.34 10.00
C GLN A 387 15.83 26.65 9.48
N HIS A 388 16.51 26.61 8.34
CA HIS A 388 17.09 27.81 7.74
C HIS A 388 16.02 28.83 7.32
N ALA A 389 14.87 28.36 6.82
CA ALA A 389 13.75 29.21 6.45
C ALA A 389 13.05 29.85 7.67
N LEU A 390 13.10 29.20 8.84
CA LEU A 390 12.63 29.76 10.11
C LEU A 390 13.58 30.84 10.64
N GLU A 391 14.89 30.60 10.58
CA GLU A 391 15.92 31.55 11.04
C GLU A 391 15.97 32.82 10.18
N LEU A 392 15.78 32.68 8.87
CA LEU A 392 15.83 33.78 7.90
C LEU A 392 14.61 33.72 6.95
N PRO A 393 13.45 34.26 7.36
CA PRO A 393 12.25 34.28 6.52
C PRO A 393 12.49 35.04 5.21
N GLY A 394 12.16 34.40 4.07
CA GLY A 394 12.36 35.01 2.75
C GLY A 394 13.82 34.99 2.27
N ALA A 395 14.69 34.19 2.92
CA ALA A 395 16.07 34.03 2.50
C ALA A 395 16.16 33.63 1.02
N SER A 396 17.07 34.32 0.33
CA SER A 396 17.41 34.05 -1.06
C SER A 396 18.57 33.05 -1.12
N ILE A 397 18.27 31.78 -1.38
CA ILE A 397 19.26 30.71 -1.44
C ILE A 397 19.62 30.43 -2.90
N PRO A 398 20.91 30.40 -3.28
CA PRO A 398 21.32 29.98 -4.61
C PRO A 398 20.90 28.54 -4.90
N VAL A 399 20.24 28.33 -6.05
CA VAL A 399 19.67 27.04 -6.46
C VAL A 399 19.95 26.79 -7.94
N LEU A 400 20.24 25.54 -8.27
CA LEU A 400 20.28 25.06 -9.65
C LEU A 400 19.05 24.17 -9.89
N VAL A 401 18.33 24.45 -10.98
CA VAL A 401 17.11 23.73 -11.38
C VAL A 401 17.46 22.77 -12.52
N ASP A 402 17.11 21.50 -12.37
CA ASP A 402 17.24 20.45 -13.38
C ASP A 402 15.86 19.83 -13.63
N GLY A 403 15.23 20.16 -14.75
CA GLY A 403 13.84 19.79 -15.07
C GLY A 403 13.25 20.76 -16.08
N PRO A 404 11.96 20.68 -16.45
CA PRO A 404 10.94 19.82 -15.88
C PRO A 404 10.95 18.41 -16.48
N TYR A 405 10.65 17.40 -15.67
CA TYR A 405 10.57 15.99 -16.06
C TYR A 405 9.19 15.41 -15.75
N GLY A 406 8.80 14.38 -16.51
CA GLY A 406 7.51 13.69 -16.34
C GLY A 406 6.33 14.53 -16.85
N GLY A 407 5.21 14.50 -16.13
CA GLY A 407 3.99 15.21 -16.48
C GLY A 407 2.85 14.29 -16.91
N ILE A 408 1.65 14.86 -16.96
CA ILE A 408 0.48 14.17 -17.50
C ILE A 408 0.45 14.21 -19.03
N ASN A 409 -0.29 13.28 -19.63
CA ASN A 409 -0.63 13.39 -21.04
C ASN A 409 -1.66 14.52 -21.22
N LEU A 410 -1.19 15.66 -21.71
CA LEU A 410 -2.00 16.85 -21.91
C LEU A 410 -3.11 16.63 -22.96
N GLN A 411 -2.90 15.76 -23.96
CA GLN A 411 -3.94 15.42 -24.92
C GLN A 411 -5.08 14.66 -24.23
N SER A 412 -4.79 13.69 -23.37
CA SER A 412 -5.83 12.99 -22.59
C SER A 412 -6.57 13.93 -21.65
N TYR A 413 -5.87 14.93 -21.09
CA TYR A 413 -6.46 15.96 -20.26
C TYR A 413 -7.38 16.88 -21.07
N THR A 414 -6.94 17.36 -22.24
CA THR A 414 -7.70 18.31 -23.07
C THR A 414 -8.86 17.65 -23.80
N HIS A 415 -8.71 16.42 -24.29
CA HIS A 415 -9.77 15.73 -25.05
C HIS A 415 -10.83 15.07 -24.17
N SER A 416 -10.65 15.08 -22.84
CA SER A 416 -11.66 14.57 -21.92
C SER A 416 -12.67 15.66 -21.61
N ASP A 417 -13.95 15.28 -21.63
CA ASP A 417 -15.09 16.16 -21.34
C ASP A 417 -15.13 16.47 -19.83
N ARG A 418 -14.84 15.47 -18.99
CA ARG A 418 -14.81 15.54 -17.52
C ARG A 418 -13.47 15.11 -16.94
N LEU A 419 -13.04 15.79 -15.88
CA LEU A 419 -11.82 15.50 -15.15
C LEU A 419 -12.11 15.16 -13.68
N LEU A 420 -11.58 14.03 -13.22
CA LEU A 420 -11.60 13.60 -11.82
C LEU A 420 -10.18 13.47 -11.29
N VAL A 421 -9.81 14.33 -10.32
CA VAL A 421 -8.47 14.34 -9.71
C VAL A 421 -8.59 13.98 -8.24
N ILE A 422 -7.95 12.89 -7.82
CA ILE A 422 -7.98 12.34 -6.46
C ILE A 422 -6.57 12.40 -5.87
N ALA A 423 -6.42 13.02 -4.69
CA ALA A 423 -5.15 13.12 -3.99
C ALA A 423 -5.28 12.85 -2.48
N GLY A 424 -4.21 12.35 -1.87
CA GLY A 424 -4.12 12.05 -0.44
C GLY A 424 -2.81 12.55 0.18
N GLY A 425 -2.89 13.14 1.37
CA GLY A 425 -1.72 13.62 2.12
C GLY A 425 -0.94 14.71 1.38
N SER A 426 0.40 14.58 1.31
CA SER A 426 1.27 15.53 0.59
C SER A 426 1.04 15.56 -0.93
N GLY A 427 0.30 14.60 -1.48
CA GLY A 427 -0.18 14.63 -2.87
C GLY A 427 -1.17 15.76 -3.16
N ALA A 428 -1.67 16.47 -2.14
CA ALA A 428 -2.55 17.63 -2.32
C ALA A 428 -1.91 18.74 -3.18
N GLY A 429 -0.60 19.01 -3.03
CA GLY A 429 0.08 20.03 -3.86
C GLY A 429 0.11 19.69 -5.35
N TRP A 430 0.01 18.40 -5.71
CA TRP A 430 -0.02 17.94 -7.09
C TRP A 430 -1.32 18.30 -7.82
N THR A 431 -2.41 18.59 -7.10
CA THR A 431 -3.71 18.97 -7.72
C THR A 431 -3.74 20.44 -8.16
N LEU A 432 -2.91 21.31 -7.57
CA LEU A 432 -2.95 22.76 -7.82
C LEU A 432 -2.72 23.13 -9.30
N PRO A 433 -1.73 22.56 -10.02
CA PRO A 433 -1.56 22.81 -11.45
C PRO A 433 -2.74 22.32 -12.31
N PHE A 434 -3.48 21.30 -11.86
CA PHE A 434 -4.66 20.80 -12.60
C PHE A 434 -5.82 21.79 -12.50
N ILE A 435 -6.01 22.40 -11.34
CA ILE A 435 -7.01 23.45 -11.10
C ILE A 435 -6.66 24.68 -11.95
N GLU A 436 -5.41 25.13 -11.87
CA GLU A 436 -4.94 26.29 -12.63
C GLU A 436 -5.06 26.08 -14.16
N GLN A 437 -4.72 24.89 -14.65
CA GLN A 437 -4.78 24.55 -16.09
C GLN A 437 -6.23 24.61 -16.59
N PHE A 438 -7.16 24.10 -15.80
CA PHE A 438 -8.57 24.09 -16.14
C PHE A 438 -9.10 25.52 -16.30
N ILE A 439 -8.82 26.41 -15.35
CA ILE A 439 -9.22 27.83 -15.39
C ILE A 439 -8.64 28.56 -16.60
N LEU A 440 -7.38 28.26 -16.96
CA LEU A 440 -6.74 28.88 -18.12
C LEU A 440 -7.30 28.37 -19.45
N SER A 441 -7.83 27.15 -19.49
CA SER A 441 -8.33 26.51 -20.71
C SER A 441 -9.75 26.92 -21.15
N GLN A 442 -10.52 27.59 -20.29
CA GLN A 442 -11.88 28.06 -20.59
C GLN A 442 -11.90 29.25 -21.58
N PRO A 443 -12.93 29.39 -22.44
CA PRO A 443 -13.04 30.48 -23.42
C PRO A 443 -13.16 31.85 -22.74
N LYS A 444 -12.55 32.89 -23.34
CA LYS A 444 -12.84 34.29 -22.99
C LYS A 444 -14.22 34.61 -23.55
N ALA A 445 -15.15 35.09 -22.71
CA ALA A 445 -16.35 35.75 -23.22
C ALA A 445 -15.90 36.94 -24.08
N VAL A 446 -16.40 37.01 -25.32
CA VAL A 446 -16.22 38.19 -26.16
C VAL A 446 -17.22 39.22 -25.64
N ASP A 447 -16.72 40.32 -25.09
CA ASP A 447 -17.55 41.43 -24.62
C ASP A 447 -18.36 41.99 -25.79
N GLU A 448 -19.68 41.90 -25.72
CA GLU A 448 -20.65 42.52 -26.64
C GLU A 448 -20.81 44.04 -26.42
N GLU A 449 -19.92 44.67 -25.66
CA GLU A 449 -19.93 46.12 -25.37
C GLU A 449 -18.68 46.84 -25.93
N CYS A 450 -18.38 46.65 -27.20
CA CYS A 450 -17.81 47.73 -28.02
C CYS A 450 -18.07 47.43 -29.49
N GLY A 451 -19.14 48.01 -30.03
CA GLY A 451 -19.37 47.98 -31.47
C GLY A 451 -18.24 48.70 -32.19
N GLN A 452 -17.45 47.96 -32.97
CA GLN A 452 -16.79 48.49 -34.16
C GLN A 452 -16.59 47.38 -35.19
N ALA A 453 -17.34 47.53 -36.28
CA ALA A 453 -17.27 46.70 -37.46
C ALA A 453 -15.88 46.83 -38.14
N ALA A 454 -15.36 45.71 -38.60
CA ALA A 454 -14.45 45.67 -39.74
C ALA A 454 -14.74 44.41 -40.56
N ASP A 455 -15.45 44.63 -41.66
CA ASP A 455 -15.60 43.72 -42.80
C ASP A 455 -14.27 43.11 -43.24
N LEU A 456 -14.28 41.82 -43.58
CA LEU A 456 -13.65 41.31 -44.81
C LEU A 456 -14.06 39.85 -45.09
N ASP A 457 -15.14 39.77 -45.87
CA ASP A 457 -15.28 38.99 -47.11
C ASP A 457 -15.26 37.44 -47.12
N SER A 458 -16.24 36.97 -47.89
CA SER A 458 -16.58 35.64 -48.39
C SER A 458 -15.38 34.73 -48.74
N THR A 459 -15.43 33.40 -48.58
CA THR A 459 -16.18 32.46 -49.44
C THR A 459 -15.85 31.03 -48.98
N MET A 460 -16.85 30.14 -48.83
CA MET A 460 -16.86 28.73 -49.29
C MET A 460 -17.68 27.77 -48.41
N LYS A 461 -18.82 27.36 -49.01
CA LYS A 461 -19.41 26.02 -49.07
C LYS A 461 -19.68 25.24 -47.78
N GLU A 462 -20.98 25.13 -47.51
CA GLU A 462 -21.63 23.97 -46.90
C GLU A 462 -21.08 22.65 -47.49
N THR A 463 -20.38 21.90 -46.66
CA THR A 463 -20.33 20.43 -46.75
C THR A 463 -20.49 19.89 -45.33
N GLY A 464 -21.57 19.13 -45.14
CA GLY A 464 -21.90 18.49 -43.88
C GLY A 464 -20.84 17.47 -43.46
N SER A 465 -20.03 17.87 -42.49
CA SER A 465 -19.46 17.00 -41.48
C SER A 465 -19.25 17.84 -40.24
N ASN A 466 -19.95 17.50 -39.16
CA ASN A 466 -19.81 18.11 -37.84
C ASN A 466 -18.36 17.90 -37.33
N GLU A 467 -17.42 18.72 -37.78
CA GLU A 467 -16.09 18.82 -37.20
C GLU A 467 -16.20 19.61 -35.89
N ARG A 468 -16.49 18.91 -34.79
CA ARG A 468 -16.25 19.41 -33.43
C ARG A 468 -14.74 19.58 -33.24
N ILE A 469 -14.18 20.67 -33.73
CA ILE A 469 -12.80 21.08 -33.52
C ILE A 469 -12.70 21.65 -32.09
N ASN A 470 -11.91 20.99 -31.24
CA ASN A 470 -11.53 21.33 -29.86
C ASN A 470 -12.59 21.12 -28.76
N SER A 471 -12.89 19.87 -28.39
CA SER A 471 -13.49 19.58 -27.06
C SER A 471 -12.43 19.89 -25.99
N ARG A 472 -12.74 20.80 -25.06
CA ARG A 472 -11.96 21.09 -23.86
C ARG A 472 -12.75 20.59 -22.64
N PRO A 473 -12.11 20.21 -21.53
CA PRO A 473 -12.83 19.79 -20.34
C PRO A 473 -13.71 20.94 -19.84
N PHE A 474 -15.00 20.68 -19.68
CA PHE A 474 -15.95 21.66 -19.17
C PHE A 474 -16.32 21.39 -17.72
N THR A 475 -15.88 20.29 -17.10
CA THR A 475 -16.06 20.05 -15.65
C THR A 475 -14.81 19.45 -15.01
N LEU A 476 -14.42 20.01 -13.85
CA LEU A 476 -13.32 19.51 -13.03
C LEU A 476 -13.82 19.19 -11.61
N SER A 477 -13.66 17.93 -11.20
CA SER A 477 -13.88 17.47 -9.83
C SER A 477 -12.55 17.11 -9.18
N VAL A 478 -12.22 17.77 -8.07
CA VAL A 478 -11.00 17.53 -7.29
C VAL A 478 -11.38 17.02 -5.91
N ILE A 479 -10.81 15.88 -5.52
CA ILE A 479 -11.04 15.22 -4.25
C ILE A 479 -9.71 15.13 -3.53
N VAL A 480 -9.60 15.79 -2.38
CA VAL A 480 -8.39 15.75 -1.56
C VAL A 480 -8.73 15.19 -0.19
N ALA A 481 -8.01 14.16 0.25
CA ALA A 481 -8.10 13.64 1.60
C ALA A 481 -6.87 14.07 2.41
N THR A 482 -7.10 14.76 3.53
CA THR A 482 -6.03 15.20 4.43
C THR A 482 -6.34 14.84 5.88
N ARG A 483 -5.29 14.47 6.64
CA ARG A 483 -5.35 14.12 8.05
C ARG A 483 -4.92 15.25 9.00
N ASP A 484 -4.26 16.25 8.44
CA ASP A 484 -3.48 17.25 9.15
C ASP A 484 -4.12 18.63 8.97
N SER A 485 -4.41 19.33 10.07
CA SER A 485 -5.05 20.65 10.05
C SER A 485 -4.17 21.68 9.36
N SER A 486 -2.87 21.56 9.56
CA SER A 486 -1.86 22.36 8.88
C SER A 486 -1.96 22.20 7.35
N SER A 487 -2.05 20.97 6.86
CA SER A 487 -2.26 20.66 5.43
C SER A 487 -3.63 21.13 4.91
N ARG A 488 -4.69 21.09 5.74
CA ARG A 488 -6.02 21.63 5.39
C ARG A 488 -5.97 23.14 5.19
N ILE A 489 -5.52 23.87 6.21
CA ILE A 489 -5.48 25.34 6.23
C ILE A 489 -4.61 25.83 5.07
N TRP A 490 -3.44 25.22 4.92
CA TRP A 490 -2.54 25.49 3.81
C TRP A 490 -3.24 25.27 2.46
N TYR A 491 -3.88 24.12 2.24
CA TYR A 491 -4.50 23.79 0.95
C TYR A 491 -5.67 24.71 0.62
N ILE A 492 -6.58 24.98 1.58
CA ILE A 492 -7.72 25.89 1.39
C ILE A 492 -7.22 27.29 1.01
N ARG A 493 -6.29 27.84 1.79
CA ARG A 493 -5.74 29.18 1.54
C ARG A 493 -5.02 29.25 0.19
N THR A 494 -4.23 28.23 -0.13
CA THR A 494 -3.49 28.17 -1.40
C THR A 494 -4.47 28.11 -2.59
N VAL A 495 -5.52 27.30 -2.50
CA VAL A 495 -6.57 27.23 -3.54
C VAL A 495 -7.35 28.54 -3.63
N GLN A 496 -7.73 29.17 -2.51
CA GLN A 496 -8.41 30.47 -2.51
C GLN A 496 -7.54 31.58 -3.13
N GLN A 497 -6.26 31.62 -2.78
CA GLN A 497 -5.29 32.54 -3.37
C GLN A 497 -5.07 32.26 -4.87
N LEU A 498 -5.12 30.99 -5.28
CA LEU A 498 -5.04 30.63 -6.69
C LEU A 498 -6.27 31.12 -7.46
N LEU A 499 -7.46 30.91 -6.91
CA LEU A 499 -8.73 31.29 -7.53
C LEU A 499 -8.92 32.81 -7.59
N SER A 500 -8.50 33.55 -6.55
CA SER A 500 -8.61 35.01 -6.51
C SER A 500 -7.77 35.70 -7.59
N ARG A 501 -6.63 35.11 -7.98
CA ARG A 501 -5.81 35.60 -9.11
C ARG A 501 -6.55 35.57 -10.46
N TYR A 502 -7.60 34.76 -10.59
CA TYR A 502 -8.33 34.53 -11.83
C TYR A 502 -9.82 34.89 -11.72
N SER A 503 -10.23 35.62 -10.68
CA SER A 503 -11.63 35.89 -10.28
C SER A 503 -12.50 36.63 -11.32
N HIS A 504 -11.93 37.07 -12.44
CA HIS A 504 -12.62 37.76 -13.55
C HIS A 504 -13.09 36.82 -14.69
N LYS A 505 -13.05 35.50 -14.51
CA LYS A 505 -13.55 34.53 -15.51
C LYS A 505 -14.78 33.79 -14.97
N ASP A 506 -15.87 33.73 -15.74
CA ASP A 506 -17.12 32.97 -15.46
C ASP A 506 -16.91 31.45 -15.27
N SER A 507 -15.67 30.98 -15.36
CA SER A 507 -15.21 29.60 -15.29
C SER A 507 -15.33 28.91 -13.92
N LEU A 508 -15.67 29.65 -12.87
CA LEU A 508 -15.68 29.15 -11.50
C LEU A 508 -16.86 28.19 -11.21
N SER A 509 -17.96 28.27 -11.98
CA SER A 509 -19.13 27.41 -11.79
C SER A 509 -18.87 25.92 -12.08
N ASN A 510 -17.81 25.62 -12.84
CA ASN A 510 -17.52 24.30 -13.40
C ASN A 510 -16.44 23.53 -12.63
N ILE A 511 -15.92 24.11 -11.55
CA ILE A 511 -14.93 23.50 -10.67
C ILE A 511 -15.64 23.06 -9.40
N ARG A 512 -15.42 21.81 -9.00
CA ARG A 512 -15.93 21.27 -7.74
C ARG A 512 -14.76 20.72 -6.94
N ILE A 513 -14.44 21.35 -5.82
CA ILE A 513 -13.38 20.89 -4.92
C ILE A 513 -14.01 20.32 -3.67
N GLN A 514 -13.76 19.04 -3.40
CA GLN A 514 -14.18 18.33 -2.21
C GLN A 514 -12.95 18.06 -1.34
N LEU A 515 -12.88 18.72 -0.19
CA LEU A 515 -11.84 18.50 0.79
C LEU A 515 -12.39 17.58 1.87
N HIS A 516 -11.93 16.34 1.86
CA HIS A 516 -12.28 15.33 2.85
C HIS A 516 -11.35 15.44 4.04
N LEU A 517 -11.89 15.95 5.15
CA LEU A 517 -11.19 16.06 6.41
C LEU A 517 -11.28 14.72 7.12
N THR A 518 -10.10 14.15 7.34
CA THR A 518 -9.86 12.98 8.18
C THR A 518 -8.92 13.46 9.29
N GLY A 519 -8.73 12.77 10.41
CA GLY A 519 -7.69 13.22 11.34
C GLY A 519 -8.06 14.43 12.21
N GLN A 520 -7.01 15.08 12.70
CA GLN A 520 -7.03 16.28 13.55
C GLN A 520 -7.66 17.48 12.81
N ALA A 521 -7.63 17.48 11.48
CA ALA A 521 -8.20 18.53 10.64
C ALA A 521 -9.73 18.66 10.76
N ALA A 522 -10.44 17.57 11.06
CA ALA A 522 -11.89 17.58 11.25
C ALA A 522 -12.31 18.10 12.65
N GLN A 523 -11.48 17.91 13.68
CA GLN A 523 -11.77 18.33 15.06
C GLN A 523 -11.65 19.85 15.28
N GLU A 524 -10.77 20.54 14.55
CA GLU A 524 -10.60 22.01 14.67
C GLU A 524 -11.75 22.81 14.03
N VAL A 525 -12.44 22.28 13.02
CA VAL A 525 -13.59 22.95 12.37
C VAL A 525 -14.74 23.12 13.34
N ASP A 526 -15.04 22.05 14.10
CA ASP A 526 -16.08 22.05 15.13
C ASP A 526 -15.78 23.03 16.28
N LEU A 527 -14.51 23.36 16.54
CA LEU A 527 -14.11 24.29 17.62
C LEU A 527 -14.15 25.78 17.19
N THR A 528 -14.04 26.09 15.90
CA THR A 528 -14.07 27.48 15.40
C THR A 528 -15.49 28.04 15.21
N ASP A 529 -16.52 27.19 15.19
CA ASP A 529 -17.92 27.60 15.02
C ASP A 529 -18.54 28.26 16.28
N GLU A 530 -17.84 28.30 17.42
CA GLU A 530 -18.31 28.97 18.64
C GLU A 530 -17.64 30.33 18.96
N SER A 531 -16.62 30.82 18.23
CA SER A 531 -15.86 31.99 18.72
C SER A 531 -15.38 33.09 17.76
N SER A 532 -15.77 33.14 16.48
CA SER A 532 -15.48 34.35 15.69
C SER A 532 -16.50 34.66 14.60
N GLY A 533 -17.09 35.85 14.65
CA GLY A 533 -18.11 36.30 13.72
C GLY A 533 -17.58 36.57 12.33
N PHE A 534 -17.89 35.68 11.38
CA PHE A 534 -18.06 35.96 9.95
C PHE A 534 -19.17 35.02 9.42
N PRO A 535 -20.11 35.48 8.56
CA PRO A 535 -21.28 34.68 8.22
C PRO A 535 -20.94 33.66 7.13
N VAL A 536 -21.00 32.36 7.46
CA VAL A 536 -21.01 31.25 6.48
C VAL A 536 -22.22 30.37 6.81
N ILE A 537 -23.19 30.32 5.88
CA ILE A 537 -24.46 29.60 6.04
C ILE A 537 -24.24 28.12 5.66
N SER A 538 -24.36 27.22 6.64
CA SER A 538 -24.35 25.76 6.45
C SER A 538 -25.79 25.23 6.31
N THR A 539 -26.14 24.71 5.13
CA THR A 539 -27.38 23.96 4.92
C THR A 539 -27.15 22.46 5.16
N LYS A 540 -27.66 21.94 6.28
CA LYS A 540 -27.85 20.50 6.52
C LYS A 540 -29.11 20.01 5.78
N PRO A 541 -29.12 18.84 5.09
CA PRO A 541 -30.37 18.23 4.65
C PRO A 541 -30.90 17.30 5.77
N SER A 542 -32.03 17.68 6.38
CA SER A 542 -32.88 16.76 7.15
C SER A 542 -33.89 16.11 6.21
N CYS A 543 -34.14 14.81 6.40
CA CYS A 543 -35.13 14.06 5.62
C CYS A 543 -36.25 13.59 6.56
N SER A 544 -37.41 14.21 6.48
CA SER A 544 -38.69 13.66 6.94
C SER A 544 -39.68 13.70 5.77
N ARG A 545 -40.37 12.57 5.56
CA ARG A 545 -41.45 12.41 4.58
C ARG A 545 -42.77 12.80 5.24
N GLU A 546 -43.58 13.63 4.58
CA GLU A 546 -45.01 13.38 4.38
C GLU A 546 -45.62 14.31 3.31
N ASN A 547 -46.68 13.81 2.68
CA ASN A 547 -47.30 14.26 1.42
C ASN A 547 -48.07 15.59 1.55
N ILE A 548 -48.27 16.29 0.41
CA ILE A 548 -49.58 16.78 -0.14
C ILE A 548 -49.36 17.92 -1.17
N ILE A 549 -49.81 17.65 -2.42
CA ILE A 549 -50.50 18.49 -3.43
C ILE A 549 -50.00 19.94 -3.72
N ALA A 550 -49.67 20.20 -4.99
CA ALA A 550 -49.46 21.50 -5.67
C ALA A 550 -50.77 22.32 -5.79
N PRO A 551 -50.80 23.67 -6.02
CA PRO A 551 -50.00 24.40 -7.03
C PRO A 551 -49.48 25.81 -6.66
N GLU A 552 -48.58 26.32 -7.54
CA GLU A 552 -48.29 27.72 -7.97
C GLU A 552 -48.43 28.86 -6.93
N ASP A 553 -47.46 29.76 -6.71
CA ASP A 553 -46.81 30.63 -7.69
C ASP A 553 -45.64 31.43 -7.05
N GLU A 554 -44.78 31.99 -7.90
CA GLU A 554 -43.87 33.14 -7.72
C GLU A 554 -42.53 33.09 -6.90
N THR A 555 -41.45 33.21 -7.68
CA THR A 555 -40.23 34.04 -7.51
C THR A 555 -39.24 33.76 -6.36
N HIS A 556 -38.12 33.08 -6.66
CA HIS A 556 -36.85 33.28 -5.94
C HIS A 556 -35.61 33.09 -6.83
N THR A 557 -34.73 34.09 -6.78
CA THR A 557 -33.37 34.17 -7.36
C THR A 557 -32.46 33.04 -6.85
N PRO A 558 -31.64 32.37 -7.68
CA PRO A 558 -30.80 31.27 -7.22
C PRO A 558 -29.54 31.78 -6.50
N ALA A 559 -29.38 31.43 -5.23
CA ALA A 559 -28.15 31.65 -4.47
C ALA A 559 -27.04 30.67 -4.92
N SER A 560 -25.85 31.19 -5.23
CA SER A 560 -24.68 30.42 -5.71
C SER A 560 -24.08 29.54 -4.61
N ALA A 561 -23.91 28.24 -4.87
CA ALA A 561 -23.27 27.28 -3.96
C ALA A 561 -21.76 27.54 -3.79
N PRO A 562 -21.16 27.20 -2.62
CA PRO A 562 -19.74 27.41 -2.37
C PRO A 562 -18.84 26.49 -3.21
N LEU A 563 -17.75 27.05 -3.71
CA LEU A 563 -16.79 26.44 -4.65
C LEU A 563 -15.91 25.32 -4.03
N ILE A 564 -15.56 25.47 -2.75
CA ILE A 564 -14.87 24.45 -1.95
C ILE A 564 -15.88 23.90 -0.96
N LYS A 565 -16.14 22.59 -1.04
CA LYS A 565 -16.97 21.88 -0.09
C LYS A 565 -16.07 21.07 0.84
N GLU A 566 -15.98 21.53 2.08
CA GLU A 566 -15.38 20.73 3.15
C GLU A 566 -16.38 19.65 3.56
N LEU A 567 -15.91 18.41 3.58
CA LEU A 567 -16.71 17.23 3.88
C LEU A 567 -15.97 16.45 4.96
N ASP A 568 -16.68 16.11 6.03
CA ASP A 568 -16.12 15.27 7.08
C ASP A 568 -16.14 13.80 6.67
N GLY A 569 -15.04 13.09 6.96
CA GLY A 569 -14.88 11.67 6.67
C GLY A 569 -14.22 11.37 5.32
N ARG A 570 -13.81 10.11 5.11
CA ARG A 570 -13.07 9.71 3.89
C ARG A 570 -13.92 9.77 2.62
N PRO A 571 -13.29 10.05 1.47
CA PRO A 571 -13.95 9.98 0.17
C PRO A 571 -14.26 8.53 -0.21
N GLN A 572 -15.49 8.29 -0.65
CA GLN A 572 -15.93 6.99 -1.13
C GLN A 572 -15.64 6.84 -2.61
N LEU A 573 -14.37 6.57 -2.91
CA LEU A 573 -13.85 6.66 -4.28
C LEU A 573 -14.62 5.79 -5.28
N SER A 574 -15.13 4.62 -4.89
CA SER A 574 -15.93 3.77 -5.78
C SER A 574 -17.25 4.45 -6.17
N LEU A 575 -17.98 5.03 -5.22
CA LEU A 575 -19.24 5.73 -5.50
C LEU A 575 -19.00 7.00 -6.28
N ILE A 576 -17.93 7.73 -5.97
CA ILE A 576 -17.62 8.97 -6.68
C ILE A 576 -17.21 8.67 -8.13
N VAL A 577 -16.44 7.61 -8.36
CA VAL A 577 -16.10 7.16 -9.72
C VAL A 577 -17.32 6.59 -10.43
N GLU A 578 -18.17 5.79 -9.77
CA GLU A 578 -19.43 5.27 -10.34
C GLU A 578 -20.40 6.39 -10.70
N GLU A 579 -20.56 7.41 -9.84
CA GLU A 579 -21.41 8.57 -10.08
C GLU A 579 -20.91 9.40 -11.26
N GLU A 580 -19.60 9.65 -11.33
CA GLU A 580 -19.01 10.36 -12.47
C GLU A 580 -19.08 9.52 -13.75
N VAL A 581 -18.86 8.20 -13.69
CA VAL A 581 -19.01 7.30 -14.85
C VAL A 581 -20.47 7.22 -15.30
N ALA A 582 -21.43 7.22 -14.39
CA ALA A 582 -22.85 7.23 -14.71
C ALA A 582 -23.26 8.52 -15.44
N LYS A 583 -22.80 9.68 -14.96
CA LYS A 583 -22.99 10.98 -15.65
C LYS A 583 -22.40 10.94 -17.07
N VAL A 584 -21.17 10.44 -17.19
CA VAL A 584 -20.44 10.31 -18.46
C VAL A 584 -21.16 9.38 -19.44
N THR A 585 -21.70 8.26 -18.96
CA THR A 585 -22.39 7.25 -19.79
C THR A 585 -23.72 7.77 -20.30
N ASN A 586 -24.45 8.54 -19.48
CA ASN A 586 -25.73 9.13 -19.84
C ASN A 586 -25.59 10.27 -20.88
N GLU A 587 -24.52 11.05 -20.78
CA GLU A 587 -24.26 12.20 -21.65
C GLU A 587 -23.40 11.84 -22.89
N GLY A 588 -22.86 10.62 -22.94
CA GLY A 588 -21.99 10.15 -24.02
C GLY A 588 -20.64 10.89 -24.06
N GLU A 589 -20.11 11.18 -22.88
CA GLU A 589 -18.91 11.99 -22.64
C GLU A 589 -17.67 11.11 -22.41
N SER A 590 -16.53 11.74 -22.13
CA SER A 590 -15.26 11.09 -21.80
C SER A 590 -14.73 11.57 -20.44
N LEU A 591 -14.31 10.62 -19.59
CA LEU A 591 -13.79 10.88 -18.25
C LEU A 591 -12.30 10.53 -18.17
N ALA A 592 -11.50 11.47 -17.69
CA ALA A 592 -10.13 11.18 -17.26
C ALA A 592 -10.03 11.19 -15.72
N VAL A 593 -9.49 10.09 -15.17
CA VAL A 593 -9.29 9.90 -13.73
C VAL A 593 -7.81 9.91 -13.40
N TYR A 594 -7.43 10.72 -12.41
CA TYR A 594 -6.06 10.94 -11.94
C TYR A 594 -6.01 10.66 -10.43
N VAL A 595 -5.10 9.80 -9.94
CA VAL A 595 -5.08 9.35 -8.52
C VAL A 595 -3.68 9.40 -7.89
N CYS A 596 -3.58 9.86 -6.64
CA CYS A 596 -2.34 9.91 -5.84
C CYS A 596 -2.63 9.72 -4.31
N GLY A 597 -2.32 8.58 -3.65
CA GLY A 597 -2.50 8.41 -2.18
C GLY A 597 -2.17 7.02 -1.57
N PRO A 598 -2.15 6.83 -0.21
CA PRO A 598 -1.75 5.58 0.48
C PRO A 598 -2.89 4.68 1.05
N ILE A 599 -2.59 3.40 1.39
CA ILE A 599 -3.46 2.38 2.07
C ILE A 599 -3.07 2.20 3.57
N SER A 600 -3.96 1.69 4.44
CA SER A 600 -3.78 1.51 5.91
C SER A 600 -3.08 0.21 6.35
N LYS A 601 -2.30 0.26 7.45
CA LYS A 601 -1.34 -0.79 7.86
C LYS A 601 -1.89 -1.88 8.81
N LEU A 602 -2.85 -1.59 9.68
CA LEU A 602 -3.34 -2.60 10.66
C LEU A 602 -4.13 -3.73 9.98
N GLU A 603 -4.99 -3.40 9.02
CA GLU A 603 -5.75 -4.39 8.26
C GLU A 603 -4.83 -5.26 7.40
N GLN A 604 -3.72 -4.68 6.90
CA GLN A 604 -2.66 -5.40 6.21
C GLN A 604 -1.97 -6.41 7.13
N VAL A 605 -1.73 -6.08 8.40
CA VAL A 605 -1.14 -7.03 9.36
C VAL A 605 -2.06 -8.24 9.55
N SER A 606 -3.35 -8.01 9.80
CA SER A 606 -4.33 -9.09 9.98
C SER A 606 -4.47 -9.96 8.74
N ALA A 607 -4.52 -9.38 7.55
CA ALA A 607 -4.53 -10.10 6.27
C ALA A 607 -3.26 -10.95 6.08
N THR A 608 -2.09 -10.36 6.36
CA THR A 608 -0.81 -11.07 6.26
C THR A 608 -0.74 -12.27 7.21
N CYS A 609 -1.17 -12.09 8.47
CA CYS A 609 -1.19 -13.17 9.46
C CYS A 609 -2.09 -14.34 9.02
N HIS A 610 -3.27 -14.06 8.45
CA HIS A 610 -4.15 -15.10 7.91
C HIS A 610 -3.55 -15.82 6.72
N HIS A 611 -3.00 -15.06 5.77
CA HIS A 611 -2.36 -15.64 4.61
C HIS A 611 -1.24 -16.60 5.00
N LEU A 612 -0.43 -16.24 6.00
CA LEU A 612 0.66 -17.07 6.52
C LEU A 612 0.19 -18.25 7.38
N GLY A 613 -1.10 -18.33 7.74
CA GLY A 613 -1.61 -19.32 8.70
C GLY A 613 -1.12 -19.06 10.13
N PHE A 614 -0.78 -17.81 10.44
CA PHE A 614 -0.36 -17.37 11.76
C PHE A 614 -1.55 -17.00 12.65
N PHE A 615 -2.66 -16.60 12.04
CA PHE A 615 -3.91 -16.28 12.73
C PHE A 615 -5.10 -16.44 11.80
N ASN A 616 -6.06 -17.31 12.12
CA ASN A 616 -7.14 -17.64 11.19
C ASN A 616 -8.36 -16.73 11.36
N ASN A 617 -8.90 -16.60 12.56
CA ASN A 617 -10.17 -15.92 12.74
C ASN A 617 -10.50 -15.62 14.21
N VAL A 618 -11.48 -14.74 14.39
CA VAL A 618 -12.14 -14.43 15.67
C VAL A 618 -13.61 -14.82 15.55
N GLY A 619 -14.22 -15.18 16.67
CA GLY A 619 -15.62 -15.55 16.79
C GLY A 619 -16.29 -14.83 17.94
N LEU A 620 -17.56 -14.44 17.74
CA LEU A 620 -18.46 -14.12 18.85
C LEU A 620 -19.69 -15.02 18.74
N SER A 621 -20.03 -15.70 19.83
CA SER A 621 -21.19 -16.58 19.90
C SER A 621 -22.20 -16.05 20.89
N VAL A 622 -23.48 -16.01 20.50
CA VAL A 622 -24.57 -15.49 21.34
C VAL A 622 -25.73 -16.48 21.34
N HIS A 623 -26.24 -16.79 22.53
CA HIS A 623 -27.43 -17.61 22.70
C HIS A 623 -28.70 -16.75 22.63
N TYR A 624 -29.67 -17.17 21.81
CA TYR A 624 -30.95 -16.51 21.62
C TYR A 624 -32.09 -17.46 21.99
N ARG A 625 -33.05 -16.94 22.78
CA ARG A 625 -34.29 -17.62 23.14
C ARG A 625 -35.50 -16.78 22.78
N LEU A 626 -36.54 -17.41 22.26
CA LEU A 626 -37.82 -16.77 22.01
C LEU A 626 -38.67 -16.68 23.30
N SER A 627 -39.22 -15.50 23.60
CA SER A 627 -40.15 -15.30 24.71
C SER A 627 -41.48 -16.03 24.45
N GLN A 628 -42.05 -16.65 25.49
CA GLN A 628 -43.22 -17.55 25.41
C GLN A 628 -44.52 -16.91 24.91
N LEU A 629 -44.54 -15.59 24.65
CA LEU A 629 -45.72 -14.83 24.20
C LEU A 629 -46.04 -15.00 22.71
N VAL A 630 -45.13 -15.56 21.89
CA VAL A 630 -45.32 -15.77 20.44
C VAL A 630 -45.44 -17.27 20.12
N PRO A 631 -46.49 -17.74 19.41
CA PRO A 631 -46.62 -19.14 19.06
C PRO A 631 -45.43 -19.65 18.22
N PRO A 632 -44.76 -20.75 18.58
CA PRO A 632 -43.59 -21.26 17.88
C PRO A 632 -43.88 -21.79 16.46
N THR A 633 -45.13 -21.78 16.00
CA THR A 633 -45.54 -22.18 14.65
C THR A 633 -45.66 -21.01 13.67
N ALA A 634 -45.47 -19.76 14.12
CA ALA A 634 -45.74 -18.58 13.30
C ALA A 634 -44.69 -18.28 12.22
N PHE A 635 -43.43 -18.72 12.38
CA PHE A 635 -42.32 -18.33 11.50
C PHE A 635 -41.33 -19.47 11.25
N ASP A 636 -40.72 -19.51 10.05
CA ASP A 636 -39.58 -20.38 9.73
C ASP A 636 -38.29 -19.75 10.28
N LEU A 637 -37.73 -20.30 11.36
CA LEU A 637 -36.52 -19.78 12.01
C LEU A 637 -35.33 -19.66 11.05
N ARG A 638 -35.15 -20.65 10.15
CA ARG A 638 -34.05 -20.57 9.17
C ARG A 638 -34.24 -19.38 8.28
N HIS A 639 -35.46 -19.20 7.76
CA HIS A 639 -35.76 -18.05 6.90
C HIS A 639 -35.60 -16.72 7.64
N LEU A 640 -36.04 -16.63 8.90
CA LEU A 640 -35.90 -15.45 9.74
C LEU A 640 -34.43 -15.06 9.95
N ILE A 641 -33.56 -16.04 10.23
CA ILE A 641 -32.13 -15.79 10.40
C ILE A 641 -31.50 -15.28 9.09
N HIS A 642 -31.85 -15.85 7.93
CA HIS A 642 -31.35 -15.35 6.64
C HIS A 642 -31.78 -13.90 6.39
N LEU A 643 -33.05 -13.55 6.68
CA LEU A 643 -33.53 -12.17 6.55
C LEU A 643 -32.78 -11.21 7.49
N ALA A 644 -32.59 -11.62 8.74
CA ALA A 644 -31.88 -10.82 9.74
C ALA A 644 -30.41 -10.60 9.36
N VAL A 645 -29.68 -11.65 8.99
CA VAL A 645 -28.30 -11.53 8.51
C VAL A 645 -28.23 -10.70 7.23
N GLY A 646 -29.17 -10.90 6.29
CA GLY A 646 -29.24 -10.10 5.06
C GLY A 646 -29.40 -8.61 5.33
N LYS A 647 -30.21 -8.23 6.33
CA LYS A 647 -30.34 -6.83 6.78
C LYS A 647 -29.03 -6.29 7.36
N VAL A 648 -28.30 -7.10 8.14
CA VAL A 648 -27.01 -6.72 8.71
C VAL A 648 -25.93 -6.56 7.64
N VAL A 649 -25.86 -7.46 6.65
CA VAL A 649 -24.94 -7.36 5.50
C VAL A 649 -25.23 -6.12 4.66
N LYS A 650 -26.50 -5.77 4.46
CA LYS A 650 -26.90 -4.51 3.80
C LYS A 650 -26.54 -3.26 4.61
N LYS A 651 -26.52 -3.37 5.95
CA LYS A 651 -26.14 -2.27 6.87
C LYS A 651 -24.64 -2.03 6.88
N TYR A 652 -23.82 -3.09 6.93
CA TYR A 652 -22.36 -2.99 7.02
C TYR A 652 -21.66 -3.51 5.76
N ARG A 653 -21.24 -2.60 4.88
CA ARG A 653 -20.61 -2.96 3.61
C ARG A 653 -19.30 -3.75 3.76
N ILE A 654 -18.59 -3.59 4.88
CA ILE A 654 -17.38 -4.36 5.19
C ILE A 654 -17.65 -5.88 5.26
N LEU A 655 -18.88 -6.31 5.53
CA LEU A 655 -19.26 -7.74 5.49
C LEU A 655 -19.29 -8.31 4.06
N SER A 656 -19.28 -7.47 3.02
CA SER A 656 -19.09 -7.91 1.63
C SER A 656 -17.64 -7.76 1.17
N ALA A 657 -16.75 -7.23 2.01
CA ALA A 657 -15.35 -7.00 1.66
C ALA A 657 -14.50 -8.25 1.92
N ILE A 658 -13.56 -8.50 1.02
CA ILE A 658 -12.53 -9.53 1.14
C ILE A 658 -11.15 -8.89 0.99
N PRO A 659 -10.16 -9.22 1.84
CA PRO A 659 -8.77 -8.89 1.61
C PRO A 659 -8.24 -9.50 0.30
N VAL A 660 -7.47 -8.73 -0.46
CA VAL A 660 -6.79 -9.12 -1.69
C VAL A 660 -5.31 -8.78 -1.59
N ASN A 661 -4.46 -9.67 -2.10
CA ASN A 661 -2.99 -9.59 -2.01
C ASN A 661 -2.48 -9.54 -0.55
N GLU A 662 -3.08 -10.37 0.31
CA GLU A 662 -2.85 -10.42 1.76
C GLU A 662 -1.39 -10.61 2.16
N ASP A 663 -0.56 -11.19 1.28
CA ASP A 663 0.87 -11.43 1.46
C ASP A 663 1.78 -10.29 1.01
N THR A 664 1.22 -9.18 0.54
CA THR A 664 1.98 -8.08 -0.07
C THR A 664 1.83 -6.75 0.67
N PRO A 665 2.79 -5.81 0.48
CA PRO A 665 2.66 -4.42 0.89
C PRO A 665 1.45 -3.67 0.29
N ASP A 666 0.79 -4.23 -0.74
CA ASP A 666 -0.33 -3.64 -1.48
C ASP A 666 -1.68 -4.32 -1.17
N ALA A 667 -1.80 -4.91 0.03
CA ALA A 667 -3.04 -5.53 0.50
C ALA A 667 -4.20 -4.52 0.50
N HIS A 668 -5.33 -4.87 -0.09
CA HIS A 668 -6.51 -4.00 -0.17
C HIS A 668 -7.80 -4.80 -0.09
N PHE A 669 -8.91 -4.14 0.24
CA PHE A 669 -10.22 -4.77 0.20
C PHE A 669 -10.82 -4.73 -1.20
N ALA A 670 -11.37 -5.85 -1.66
CA ALA A 670 -12.30 -5.92 -2.77
C ALA A 670 -13.70 -6.25 -2.26
N SER A 671 -14.74 -5.68 -2.88
CA SER A 671 -16.13 -6.02 -2.53
C SER A 671 -16.60 -7.19 -3.40
N LEU A 672 -17.25 -8.17 -2.77
CA LEU A 672 -18.06 -9.15 -3.49
C LEU A 672 -19.28 -8.45 -4.10
N PRO A 673 -19.70 -8.83 -5.32
CA PRO A 673 -20.90 -8.27 -5.95
C PRO A 673 -22.18 -8.70 -5.21
N SER A 674 -22.16 -9.86 -4.57
CA SER A 674 -23.24 -10.38 -3.76
C SER A 674 -22.75 -11.45 -2.79
N VAL A 675 -23.42 -11.59 -1.66
CA VAL A 675 -23.15 -12.62 -0.65
C VAL A 675 -24.24 -13.69 -0.69
N ASP A 676 -23.84 -14.93 -0.94
CA ASP A 676 -24.72 -16.10 -0.82
C ASP A 676 -24.79 -16.54 0.65
N LEU A 677 -25.93 -16.29 1.28
CA LEU A 677 -26.16 -16.61 2.68
C LEU A 677 -26.28 -18.12 2.92
N SER A 678 -26.72 -18.90 1.93
CA SER A 678 -26.86 -20.35 2.05
C SER A 678 -25.50 -21.06 2.19
N ARG A 679 -24.45 -20.48 1.57
CA ARG A 679 -23.07 -20.94 1.67
C ARG A 679 -22.35 -20.38 2.91
N SER A 680 -22.79 -19.23 3.41
CA SER A 680 -22.16 -18.51 4.52
C SER A 680 -22.73 -18.89 5.89
N ILE A 681 -23.95 -19.42 5.95
CA ILE A 681 -24.64 -19.81 7.18
C ILE A 681 -24.83 -21.33 7.21
N LYS A 682 -24.28 -21.99 8.23
CA LYS A 682 -24.49 -23.43 8.47
C LYS A 682 -25.37 -23.65 9.68
N PHE A 683 -26.28 -24.60 9.59
CA PHE A 683 -27.18 -24.96 10.68
C PHE A 683 -26.83 -26.35 11.20
N LEU A 684 -26.60 -26.44 12.49
CA LEU A 684 -26.30 -27.66 13.22
C LEU A 684 -27.39 -27.91 14.27
N THR A 685 -27.59 -29.16 14.65
CA THR A 685 -28.54 -29.55 15.70
C THR A 685 -27.77 -30.08 16.89
N ARG A 686 -28.10 -29.59 18.08
CA ARG A 686 -27.50 -30.04 19.34
C ARG A 686 -27.88 -31.48 19.63
N SER A 687 -26.91 -32.22 20.14
CA SER A 687 -27.11 -33.55 20.70
C SER A 687 -27.82 -33.51 22.07
N GLN A 688 -27.59 -32.47 22.87
CA GLN A 688 -28.25 -32.24 24.16
C GLN A 688 -28.72 -30.79 24.31
N PRO A 689 -29.89 -30.55 24.95
CA PRO A 689 -30.35 -29.19 25.22
C PRO A 689 -29.41 -28.47 26.20
N TRP A 690 -29.20 -27.18 25.99
CA TRP A 690 -28.40 -26.35 26.90
C TRP A 690 -29.22 -25.96 28.13
N ASN A 691 -28.62 -26.11 29.31
CA ASN A 691 -29.24 -25.74 30.57
C ASN A 691 -28.72 -24.36 31.02
N ASP A 692 -29.57 -23.33 30.90
CA ASP A 692 -29.20 -21.94 31.25
C ASP A 692 -28.91 -21.70 32.73
N LEU A 693 -29.26 -22.65 33.60
CA LEU A 693 -29.05 -22.56 35.04
C LEU A 693 -27.72 -23.18 35.50
N GLY A 694 -26.97 -23.82 34.59
CA GLY A 694 -25.76 -24.57 34.93
C GLY A 694 -24.48 -23.76 34.80
N GLU A 695 -23.77 -23.57 35.91
CA GLU A 695 -22.34 -23.27 35.85
C GLU A 695 -21.62 -24.45 35.17
N GLY A 696 -20.78 -24.19 34.16
CA GLY A 696 -20.09 -25.28 33.46
C GLY A 696 -19.51 -24.91 32.10
N GLN A 697 -19.05 -25.95 31.41
CA GLN A 697 -18.45 -25.88 30.08
C GLN A 697 -19.44 -26.38 29.01
N ASP A 698 -19.55 -25.66 27.91
CA ASP A 698 -20.32 -26.09 26.73
C ASP A 698 -19.40 -26.85 25.76
N ARG A 699 -19.13 -28.13 26.05
CA ARG A 699 -18.16 -28.93 25.28
C ARG A 699 -18.54 -29.08 23.80
N GLU A 700 -19.84 -29.08 23.49
CA GLU A 700 -20.32 -29.17 22.11
C GLU A 700 -20.03 -27.87 21.34
N LEU A 701 -20.32 -26.71 21.95
CA LEU A 701 -19.97 -25.42 21.38
C LEU A 701 -18.44 -25.25 21.28
N ASP A 702 -17.69 -25.65 22.31
CA ASP A 702 -16.23 -25.55 22.34
C ASP A 702 -15.59 -26.37 21.21
N ALA A 703 -16.05 -27.59 20.96
CA ALA A 703 -15.57 -28.41 19.86
C ALA A 703 -15.86 -27.77 18.48
N ILE A 704 -17.04 -27.16 18.32
CA ILE A 704 -17.39 -26.44 17.09
C ILE A 704 -16.49 -25.21 16.92
N LEU A 705 -16.27 -24.42 17.98
CA LEU A 705 -15.41 -23.24 17.94
C LEU A 705 -13.96 -23.62 17.66
N GLU A 706 -13.44 -24.70 18.27
CA GLU A 706 -12.10 -25.23 17.98
C GLU A 706 -11.95 -25.59 16.49
N ASP A 707 -12.92 -26.30 15.92
CA ASP A 707 -12.94 -26.64 14.49
C ASP A 707 -12.98 -25.38 13.60
N GLN A 708 -13.83 -24.40 13.93
CA GLN A 708 -13.92 -23.16 13.17
C GLN A 708 -12.65 -22.30 13.28
N HIS A 709 -11.98 -22.27 14.43
CA HIS A 709 -10.71 -21.57 14.62
C HIS A 709 -9.53 -22.22 13.87
N ASN A 710 -9.64 -23.50 13.55
CA ASN A 710 -8.70 -24.21 12.68
C ASN A 710 -9.09 -24.17 11.20
N THR A 711 -10.24 -23.60 10.84
CA THR A 711 -10.68 -23.47 9.45
C THR A 711 -10.42 -22.06 8.92
N ASP A 712 -9.52 -21.92 7.94
CA ASP A 712 -9.22 -20.64 7.28
C ASP A 712 -10.33 -20.17 6.31
N PHE A 713 -10.13 -19.00 5.67
CA PHE A 713 -11.05 -18.40 4.69
C PHE A 713 -10.52 -18.51 3.24
N LYS A 714 -9.49 -19.35 3.01
CA LYS A 714 -8.86 -19.50 1.69
C LYS A 714 -9.73 -20.36 0.76
N THR A 715 -10.52 -21.27 1.33
CA THR A 715 -11.44 -22.11 0.57
C THR A 715 -12.60 -21.28 0.01
N GLY A 716 -12.76 -21.25 -1.31
CA GLY A 716 -13.80 -20.46 -1.98
C GLY A 716 -13.45 -18.97 -2.12
N TYR A 717 -12.17 -18.60 -2.00
CA TYR A 717 -11.67 -17.25 -2.17
C TYR A 717 -12.27 -16.52 -3.39
N GLY A 718 -12.72 -15.28 -3.20
CA GLY A 718 -13.39 -14.49 -4.24
C GLY A 718 -14.86 -14.85 -4.50
N THR A 719 -15.40 -15.90 -3.86
CA THR A 719 -16.80 -16.35 -4.04
C THR A 719 -17.60 -16.43 -2.76
N VAL A 720 -16.94 -16.41 -1.59
CA VAL A 720 -17.58 -16.38 -0.27
C VAL A 720 -17.00 -15.23 0.54
N PRO A 721 -17.78 -14.61 1.43
CA PRO A 721 -17.28 -13.55 2.30
C PRO A 721 -16.26 -14.09 3.31
N PHE A 722 -15.45 -13.18 3.86
CA PHE A 722 -14.47 -13.48 4.91
C PHE A 722 -15.10 -13.55 6.32
N TRP A 723 -16.33 -14.05 6.37
CA TRP A 723 -17.05 -14.42 7.57
C TRP A 723 -17.99 -15.60 7.28
N ARG A 724 -18.39 -16.30 8.33
CA ARG A 724 -19.37 -17.38 8.29
C ARG A 724 -20.13 -17.43 9.61
N MET A 725 -21.33 -17.97 9.60
CA MET A 725 -22.17 -18.08 10.79
C MET A 725 -22.57 -19.54 11.00
N ILE A 726 -22.39 -20.05 12.22
CA ILE A 726 -22.86 -21.37 12.62
C ILE A 726 -24.04 -21.18 13.56
N VAL A 727 -25.19 -21.73 13.20
CA VAL A 727 -26.42 -21.70 14.00
C VAL A 727 -26.62 -23.08 14.61
N LEU A 728 -26.41 -23.19 15.91
CA LEU A 728 -26.55 -24.42 16.68
C LEU A 728 -27.93 -24.44 17.37
N GLN A 729 -28.85 -25.25 16.87
CA GLN A 729 -30.26 -25.29 17.29
C GLN A 729 -30.56 -26.44 18.25
N SER A 730 -31.43 -26.21 19.23
CA SER A 730 -31.95 -27.29 20.10
C SER A 730 -32.95 -28.19 19.35
N ALA A 731 -32.83 -29.50 19.53
CA ALA A 731 -33.76 -30.47 18.93
C ALA A 731 -35.17 -30.42 19.56
N GLU A 732 -35.23 -30.14 20.87
CA GLU A 732 -36.47 -30.11 21.65
C GLU A 732 -37.15 -28.73 21.62
N GLN A 733 -36.35 -27.67 21.66
CA GLN A 733 -36.82 -26.28 21.62
C GLN A 733 -36.43 -25.65 20.28
N LYS A 734 -37.30 -25.82 19.26
CA LYS A 734 -37.02 -25.43 17.86
C LYS A 734 -36.68 -23.94 17.65
N MET A 735 -36.97 -23.08 18.62
CA MET A 735 -36.73 -21.64 18.56
C MET A 735 -35.50 -21.17 19.35
N ASP A 736 -34.86 -22.06 20.10
CA ASP A 736 -33.66 -21.75 20.88
C ASP A 736 -32.42 -22.12 20.08
N PHE A 737 -31.50 -21.17 19.92
CA PHE A 737 -30.29 -21.38 19.14
C PHE A 737 -29.11 -20.54 19.63
N THR A 738 -27.91 -21.06 19.41
CA THR A 738 -26.67 -20.29 19.55
C THR A 738 -26.17 -19.92 18.16
N ALA A 739 -25.94 -18.63 17.94
CA ALA A 739 -25.35 -18.12 16.72
C ALA A 739 -23.89 -17.79 16.96
N ALA A 740 -22.98 -18.53 16.32
CA ALA A 740 -21.54 -18.28 16.32
C ALA A 740 -21.14 -17.56 15.03
N PHE A 741 -20.82 -16.28 15.12
CA PHE A 741 -20.33 -15.47 14.00
C PHE A 741 -18.80 -15.49 13.98
N ILE A 742 -18.21 -16.16 12.99
CA ILE A 742 -16.77 -16.34 12.81
C ILE A 742 -16.30 -15.48 11.64
N TYR A 743 -15.32 -14.62 11.85
CA TYR A 743 -14.90 -13.63 10.87
C TYR A 743 -13.39 -13.38 10.88
N HIS A 744 -12.91 -12.88 9.75
CA HIS A 744 -11.52 -12.53 9.56
C HIS A 744 -11.15 -11.23 10.30
N HIS A 745 -10.01 -11.20 10.98
CA HIS A 745 -9.65 -10.07 11.85
C HIS A 745 -9.40 -8.75 11.10
N ALA A 746 -9.09 -8.80 9.79
CA ALA A 746 -8.98 -7.58 8.98
C ALA A 746 -10.32 -6.85 8.80
N ILE A 747 -11.46 -7.55 8.84
CA ILE A 747 -12.79 -6.93 8.65
C ILE A 747 -13.46 -6.52 9.97
N GLY A 748 -12.91 -6.95 11.12
CA GLY A 748 -13.47 -6.62 12.44
C GLY A 748 -12.59 -7.08 13.59
N ASP A 749 -12.72 -6.41 14.72
CA ASP A 749 -12.20 -6.81 16.03
C ASP A 749 -13.29 -7.43 16.93
N GLY A 750 -12.95 -7.81 18.17
CA GLY A 750 -13.91 -8.44 19.10
C GLY A 750 -15.18 -7.61 19.38
N VAL A 751 -15.06 -6.29 19.41
CA VAL A 751 -16.22 -5.38 19.59
C VAL A 751 -17.10 -5.37 18.33
N SER A 752 -16.52 -5.52 17.14
CA SER A 752 -17.29 -5.69 15.90
C SER A 752 -18.20 -6.92 15.94
N GLY A 753 -17.80 -7.97 16.66
CA GLY A 753 -18.68 -9.10 16.97
C GLY A 753 -19.93 -8.68 17.77
N LEU A 754 -19.77 -7.82 18.78
CA LEU A 754 -20.91 -7.31 19.57
C LEU A 754 -21.82 -6.44 18.70
N VAL A 755 -21.24 -5.57 17.86
CA VAL A 755 -21.98 -4.72 16.91
C VAL A 755 -22.78 -5.55 15.91
N PHE A 756 -22.19 -6.65 15.39
CA PHE A 756 -22.88 -7.62 14.55
C PHE A 756 -24.11 -8.18 15.26
N HIS A 757 -23.92 -8.74 16.45
CA HIS A 757 -24.98 -9.42 17.19
C HIS A 757 -26.07 -8.48 17.73
N LYS A 758 -25.72 -7.24 18.08
CA LYS A 758 -26.68 -6.17 18.39
C LYS A 758 -27.57 -5.88 17.19
N SER A 759 -26.96 -5.66 16.02
CA SER A 759 -27.71 -5.36 14.78
C SER A 759 -28.52 -6.55 14.28
N PHE A 760 -28.01 -7.77 14.50
CA PHE A 760 -28.71 -9.02 14.20
C PHE A 760 -29.92 -9.21 15.12
N HIS A 761 -29.79 -8.94 16.43
CA HIS A 761 -30.90 -8.96 17.38
C HIS A 761 -31.97 -7.93 17.01
N ASP A 762 -31.60 -6.68 16.72
CA ASP A 762 -32.53 -5.64 16.25
C ASP A 762 -33.26 -6.07 14.96
N ALA A 763 -32.57 -6.79 14.07
CA ALA A 763 -33.16 -7.33 12.85
C ALA A 763 -34.15 -8.47 13.13
N LEU A 764 -33.81 -9.39 14.04
CA LEU A 764 -34.70 -10.47 14.49
C LEU A 764 -35.98 -9.91 15.08
N GLU A 765 -35.88 -8.94 16.00
CA GLU A 765 -37.03 -8.25 16.61
C GLU A 765 -37.92 -7.62 15.53
N ALA A 766 -37.34 -6.83 14.62
CA ALA A 766 -38.10 -6.14 13.56
C ALA A 766 -38.84 -7.10 12.61
N PHE A 767 -38.20 -8.20 12.21
CA PHE A 767 -38.81 -9.18 11.31
C PHE A 767 -39.81 -10.10 12.01
N THR A 768 -39.67 -10.33 13.31
CA THR A 768 -40.64 -11.12 14.09
C THR A 768 -41.93 -10.34 14.32
N SER A 769 -41.85 -9.02 14.47
CA SER A 769 -43.03 -8.14 14.62
C SER A 769 -43.76 -7.86 13.30
N THR A 770 -43.24 -8.29 12.15
CA THR A 770 -43.83 -8.04 10.83
C THR A 770 -44.43 -9.33 10.23
N PRO A 771 -45.63 -9.32 9.63
CA PRO A 771 -46.24 -10.52 9.05
C PRO A 771 -45.39 -11.17 7.95
N ALA A 772 -45.23 -12.50 8.00
CA ALA A 772 -44.34 -13.27 7.11
C ALA A 772 -44.65 -13.13 5.60
N ALA A 773 -45.89 -12.78 5.23
CA ALA A 773 -46.31 -12.59 3.83
C ALA A 773 -45.64 -11.39 3.13
N CYS A 774 -44.97 -10.50 3.86
CA CYS A 774 -44.35 -9.30 3.30
C CYS A 774 -42.92 -9.51 2.76
N PHE A 775 -42.26 -10.63 3.02
CA PHE A 775 -40.84 -10.81 2.70
C PHE A 775 -40.59 -11.88 1.65
N LYS A 776 -39.81 -11.53 0.63
CA LYS A 776 -39.30 -12.51 -0.34
C LYS A 776 -38.12 -13.26 0.27
N ARG A 777 -38.00 -14.56 -0.04
CA ARG A 777 -36.82 -15.36 0.30
C ARG A 777 -35.63 -14.87 -0.54
N GLU A 778 -34.75 -14.09 0.08
CA GLU A 778 -33.47 -13.68 -0.49
C GLU A 778 -32.37 -14.61 0.03
N GLU A 779 -31.89 -15.52 -0.81
CA GLU A 779 -30.73 -16.37 -0.49
C GLU A 779 -29.40 -15.67 -0.81
N THR A 780 -29.44 -14.76 -1.78
CA THR A 780 -28.30 -13.93 -2.18
C THR A 780 -28.60 -12.47 -1.88
N VAL A 781 -27.68 -11.81 -1.18
CA VAL A 781 -27.81 -10.42 -0.75
C VAL A 781 -26.75 -9.58 -1.44
N ALA A 782 -27.18 -8.62 -2.24
CA ALA A 782 -26.31 -7.58 -2.75
C ALA A 782 -26.08 -6.49 -1.68
N PRO A 783 -24.85 -5.98 -1.51
CA PRO A 783 -24.60 -4.83 -0.66
C PRO A 783 -25.42 -3.63 -1.16
N LYS A 784 -25.91 -2.81 -0.23
CA LYS A 784 -26.65 -1.59 -0.57
C LYS A 784 -25.69 -0.60 -1.25
N GLU A 785 -26.09 -0.05 -2.41
CA GLU A 785 -25.26 0.89 -3.18
C GLU A 785 -24.80 2.08 -2.32
N ASP A 786 -25.66 2.60 -1.45
CA ASP A 786 -25.35 3.75 -0.58
C ASP A 786 -24.53 3.41 0.69
N ALA A 787 -24.25 2.14 0.99
CA ALA A 787 -23.55 1.80 2.23
C ALA A 787 -22.04 2.09 2.11
N ILE A 788 -21.45 2.77 3.08
CA ILE A 788 -20.03 3.13 3.10
C ILE A 788 -19.21 2.01 3.78
N ILE A 789 -18.02 1.67 3.28
CA ILE A 789 -17.02 0.96 4.10
C ILE A 789 -16.32 2.00 4.97
N LEU A 790 -16.39 1.82 6.30
CA LEU A 790 -15.76 2.75 7.20
C LEU A 790 -14.25 2.86 6.91
N PRO A 791 -13.72 4.08 6.98
CA PRO A 791 -12.30 4.32 7.13
C PRO A 791 -11.53 3.30 8.01
N ALA A 792 -10.44 2.73 7.49
CA ALA A 792 -9.43 1.98 8.25
C ALA A 792 -8.93 2.68 9.54
N LEU A 793 -8.28 1.99 10.48
CA LEU A 793 -7.83 2.65 11.72
C LEU A 793 -6.90 3.84 11.44
N GLY A 794 -5.94 3.64 10.53
CA GLY A 794 -4.93 4.63 10.19
C GLY A 794 -5.55 6.01 10.00
N GLN A 795 -6.57 6.18 9.16
CA GLN A 795 -7.13 7.51 8.87
C GLN A 795 -8.32 7.92 9.78
N LEU A 796 -8.67 7.13 10.81
CA LEU A 796 -9.65 7.52 11.86
C LEU A 796 -9.01 7.91 13.20
N HIS A 797 -7.73 7.56 13.41
CA HIS A 797 -7.00 7.85 14.63
C HIS A 797 -5.62 8.40 14.27
N PRO A 798 -5.14 9.51 14.87
CA PRO A 798 -3.87 10.16 14.50
C PRO A 798 -2.63 9.28 14.68
N LEU A 799 -2.73 8.22 15.49
CA LEU A 799 -1.65 7.25 15.78
C LEU A 799 -0.33 7.93 16.17
N PRO A 800 -0.33 8.76 17.23
CA PRO A 800 0.88 9.47 17.65
C PRO A 800 1.94 8.46 18.12
N ILE A 801 3.18 8.65 17.66
CA ILE A 801 4.35 7.86 18.07
C ILE A 801 4.91 8.47 19.35
N ASN A 802 5.11 7.65 20.40
CA ASN A 802 5.71 8.12 21.64
C ASN A 802 7.18 8.53 21.42
N PRO A 803 7.56 9.81 21.63
CA PRO A 803 8.94 10.30 21.40
C PRO A 803 9.95 9.81 22.45
N ALA A 804 9.47 9.35 23.60
CA ALA A 804 10.28 8.75 24.67
C ALA A 804 9.70 7.36 24.99
N PRO A 805 9.99 6.34 24.17
CA PRO A 805 9.59 4.98 24.51
C PRO A 805 10.13 4.63 25.91
N PRO A 806 9.40 3.86 26.72
CA PRO A 806 9.88 3.43 28.03
C PRO A 806 11.29 2.86 27.89
N ALA A 807 12.21 3.28 28.76
CA ALA A 807 13.58 2.78 28.70
C ALA A 807 13.58 1.25 28.84
N ASP A 808 14.12 0.55 27.84
CA ASP A 808 14.47 -0.88 27.93
C ASP A 808 15.63 -1.02 28.91
N ALA A 809 15.30 -0.97 30.20
CA ALA A 809 16.23 -1.16 31.31
C ALA A 809 15.50 -1.94 32.40
N ALA A 810 15.09 -3.17 32.08
CA ALA A 810 14.81 -4.17 33.09
C ALA A 810 15.97 -5.18 33.09
N GLU A 811 16.41 -5.56 34.28
CA GLU A 811 17.33 -6.70 34.47
C GLU A 811 16.81 -7.93 33.72
N PRO A 812 17.69 -8.79 33.19
CA PRO A 812 17.29 -10.01 32.49
C PRO A 812 16.62 -10.98 33.46
N LEU A 813 15.30 -10.86 33.63
CA LEU A 813 14.49 -11.77 34.44
C LEU A 813 14.16 -13.04 33.65
N ASN A 814 14.17 -14.20 34.31
CA ASN A 814 13.76 -15.47 33.72
C ASN A 814 12.24 -15.50 33.50
N GLN A 815 11.79 -15.22 32.27
CA GLN A 815 10.37 -15.13 31.92
C GLN A 815 9.85 -16.43 31.28
N TRP A 816 8.67 -16.88 31.71
CA TRP A 816 7.98 -17.99 31.06
C TRP A 816 7.12 -17.47 29.90
N THR A 817 7.37 -17.96 28.69
CA THR A 817 6.59 -17.61 27.49
C THR A 817 6.15 -18.85 26.70
N GLY A 818 6.07 -20.02 27.35
CA GLY A 818 5.80 -21.30 26.70
C GLY A 818 6.96 -21.77 25.80
N ASN A 819 6.71 -22.74 24.91
CA ASN A 819 7.71 -23.13 23.92
C ASN A 819 7.86 -22.06 22.83
N SER A 820 9.00 -22.09 22.14
CA SER A 820 9.30 -21.22 20.99
C SER A 820 8.19 -21.22 19.94
N ILE A 821 8.15 -20.15 19.14
CA ILE A 821 7.18 -19.93 18.06
C ILE A 821 7.26 -21.10 17.06
N GLN A 822 6.13 -21.79 16.85
CA GLN A 822 6.02 -22.98 15.99
C GLN A 822 4.99 -22.76 14.88
N HIS A 823 5.20 -23.37 13.71
CA HIS A 823 4.27 -23.36 12.57
C HIS A 823 4.27 -24.76 11.92
N PRO A 824 3.12 -25.32 11.48
CA PRO A 824 1.78 -24.72 11.41
C PRO A 824 1.10 -24.54 12.77
N CYS A 825 0.12 -23.62 12.83
CA CYS A 825 -0.69 -23.38 14.03
C CYS A 825 -1.89 -24.32 14.07
N LYS A 826 -1.99 -25.14 15.11
CA LYS A 826 -3.23 -25.82 15.47
C LYS A 826 -3.72 -25.27 16.80
N SER A 827 -4.84 -24.57 16.75
CA SER A 827 -5.44 -23.90 17.89
C SER A 827 -6.28 -24.90 18.69
N ARG A 828 -6.15 -24.87 20.01
CA ARG A 828 -7.03 -25.53 20.96
C ARG A 828 -7.94 -24.51 21.62
N TRP A 829 -9.11 -24.94 22.07
CA TRP A 829 -10.11 -24.07 22.65
C TRP A 829 -10.88 -24.74 23.79
N THR A 830 -11.09 -24.01 24.89
CA THR A 830 -12.05 -24.38 25.95
C THR A 830 -12.60 -23.14 26.63
N CYS A 831 -13.84 -23.17 27.10
CA CYS A 831 -14.38 -22.09 27.93
C CYS A 831 -15.19 -22.61 29.11
N PHE A 832 -15.35 -21.77 30.13
CA PHE A 832 -16.27 -22.00 31.22
C PHE A 832 -17.09 -20.73 31.50
N GLN A 833 -18.25 -20.94 32.09
CA GLN A 833 -19.20 -19.89 32.41
C GLN A 833 -19.41 -19.78 33.92
N LEU A 834 -19.43 -18.54 34.41
CA LEU A 834 -19.88 -18.19 35.75
C LEU A 834 -21.37 -17.83 35.72
N SER A 835 -22.13 -18.28 36.72
CA SER A 835 -23.55 -17.96 36.83
C SER A 835 -23.77 -16.44 36.89
N PRO A 836 -24.96 -15.93 36.50
CA PRO A 836 -25.29 -14.52 36.64
C PRO A 836 -25.14 -14.01 38.09
N THR A 837 -25.45 -14.85 39.07
CA THR A 837 -25.33 -14.52 40.50
C THR A 837 -23.87 -14.32 40.90
N VAL A 838 -22.98 -15.26 40.54
CA VAL A 838 -21.54 -15.16 40.85
C VAL A 838 -20.92 -13.99 40.10
N SER A 839 -21.22 -13.86 38.81
CA SER A 839 -20.72 -12.77 37.96
C SER A 839 -21.08 -11.39 38.52
N LYS A 840 -22.35 -11.21 38.96
CA LYS A 840 -22.82 -9.96 39.57
C LYS A 840 -22.10 -9.65 40.89
N SER A 841 -21.92 -10.64 41.76
CA SER A 841 -21.16 -10.49 43.00
C SER A 841 -19.71 -10.10 42.75
N PHE A 842 -19.06 -10.77 41.78
CA PHE A 842 -17.71 -10.47 41.36
C PHE A 842 -17.56 -9.04 40.80
N PHE A 843 -18.49 -8.59 39.95
CA PHE A 843 -18.50 -7.21 39.43
C PHE A 843 -18.69 -6.17 40.55
N LEU A 844 -19.57 -6.45 41.51
CA LEU A 844 -19.75 -5.59 42.69
C LEU A 844 -18.46 -5.50 43.51
N LYS A 845 -17.73 -6.61 43.67
CA LYS A 845 -16.47 -6.62 44.40
C LYS A 845 -15.36 -5.86 43.67
N CYS A 846 -15.27 -6.01 42.35
CA CYS A 846 -14.36 -5.21 41.53
C CYS A 846 -14.65 -3.70 41.70
N LYS A 847 -15.93 -3.32 41.63
CA LYS A 847 -16.38 -1.93 41.81
C LYS A 847 -16.07 -1.38 43.21
N GLN A 848 -16.31 -2.17 44.27
CA GLN A 848 -15.98 -1.78 45.65
C GLN A 848 -14.49 -1.49 45.85
N ASN A 849 -13.62 -2.20 45.11
CA ASN A 849 -12.17 -1.99 45.15
C ASN A 849 -11.68 -0.93 44.14
N GLY A 850 -12.56 -0.35 43.32
CA GLY A 850 -12.19 0.61 42.28
C GLY A 850 -11.36 0.01 41.15
N LEU A 851 -11.58 -1.27 40.81
CA LEU A 851 -10.78 -2.02 39.84
C LEU A 851 -11.61 -2.48 38.64
N SER A 852 -10.95 -2.55 37.48
CA SER A 852 -11.55 -3.14 36.28
C SER A 852 -11.54 -4.67 36.34
N VAL A 853 -12.54 -5.30 35.73
CA VAL A 853 -12.60 -6.76 35.60
C VAL A 853 -11.35 -7.32 34.91
N THR A 854 -10.87 -6.65 33.87
CA THR A 854 -9.66 -7.05 33.12
C THR A 854 -8.42 -7.04 34.01
N SER A 855 -8.27 -6.03 34.89
CA SER A 855 -7.14 -5.94 35.83
C SER A 855 -7.15 -7.07 36.87
N VAL A 856 -8.35 -7.48 37.32
CA VAL A 856 -8.49 -8.60 38.27
C VAL A 856 -8.21 -9.92 37.58
N ILE A 857 -8.82 -10.19 36.42
CA ILE A 857 -8.62 -11.45 35.68
C ILE A 857 -7.16 -11.65 35.28
N SER A 858 -6.49 -10.62 34.75
CA SER A 858 -5.06 -10.70 34.42
C SER A 858 -4.17 -10.97 35.63
N SER A 859 -4.54 -10.41 36.79
CA SER A 859 -3.83 -10.66 38.05
C SER A 859 -4.09 -12.07 38.59
N THR A 860 -5.33 -12.55 38.53
CA THR A 860 -5.69 -13.93 38.89
C THR A 860 -4.89 -14.92 38.05
N LEU A 861 -4.83 -14.71 36.74
CA LEU A 861 -4.05 -15.55 35.83
C LEU A 861 -2.56 -15.54 36.15
N ALA A 862 -1.97 -14.37 36.40
CA ALA A 862 -0.56 -14.29 36.80
C ALA A 862 -0.28 -15.05 38.11
N THR A 863 -1.14 -14.87 39.13
CA THR A 863 -1.00 -15.56 40.41
C THR A 863 -1.15 -17.07 40.26
N VAL A 864 -2.17 -17.54 39.54
CA VAL A 864 -2.38 -18.98 39.26
C VAL A 864 -1.21 -19.55 38.47
N LEU A 865 -0.72 -18.87 37.44
CA LEU A 865 0.44 -19.31 36.68
C LEU A 865 1.70 -19.40 37.54
N PHE A 866 1.96 -18.44 38.43
CA PHE A 866 3.11 -18.54 39.32
C PHE A 866 3.02 -19.73 40.29
N ASP A 867 1.82 -20.13 40.70
CA ASP A 867 1.62 -21.27 41.58
C ASP A 867 1.81 -22.62 40.86
N ILE A 868 1.52 -22.69 39.55
CA ILE A 868 1.72 -23.90 38.72
C ILE A 868 3.17 -23.98 38.19
N LEU A 869 3.74 -22.84 37.77
CA LEU A 869 5.04 -22.78 37.11
C LEU A 869 6.21 -22.95 38.09
N PRO A 870 7.35 -23.51 37.64
CA PRO A 870 8.45 -23.80 38.53
C PRO A 870 9.07 -22.52 39.15
N PRO A 871 9.72 -22.66 40.33
CA PRO A 871 10.12 -21.52 41.16
C PRO A 871 11.23 -20.65 40.54
N ASP A 872 11.92 -21.13 39.51
CA ASP A 872 12.93 -20.40 38.75
C ASP A 872 12.34 -19.38 37.76
N VAL A 873 11.03 -19.44 37.48
CA VAL A 873 10.34 -18.41 36.67
C VAL A 873 10.15 -17.15 37.51
N GLU A 874 10.83 -16.07 37.16
CA GLU A 874 10.87 -14.83 37.93
C GLU A 874 9.79 -13.81 37.51
N ALA A 875 9.34 -13.88 36.25
CA ALA A 875 8.38 -12.92 35.72
C ALA A 875 7.46 -13.47 34.61
N LEU A 876 6.32 -12.81 34.43
CA LEU A 876 5.32 -13.10 33.40
C LEU A 876 4.91 -11.79 32.73
N THR A 877 4.88 -11.77 31.40
CA THR A 877 4.37 -10.63 30.63
C THR A 877 2.96 -10.92 30.12
N CYS A 878 2.02 -10.01 30.43
CA CYS A 878 0.64 -10.06 29.99
C CYS A 878 0.38 -8.99 28.92
N ILE A 879 -0.26 -9.36 27.81
CA ILE A 879 -0.73 -8.41 26.80
C ILE A 879 -2.21 -8.11 27.07
N ILE A 880 -2.59 -6.83 27.06
CA ILE A 880 -3.97 -6.38 27.24
C ILE A 880 -4.37 -5.55 26.02
N PRO A 881 -5.24 -6.08 25.14
CA PRO A 881 -5.83 -5.30 24.05
C PRO A 881 -6.74 -4.18 24.57
N ILE A 882 -6.68 -3.03 23.91
CA ILE A 882 -7.41 -1.80 24.26
C ILE A 882 -8.31 -1.43 23.07
N ASN A 883 -9.58 -1.17 23.36
CA ASN A 883 -10.52 -0.63 22.38
C ASN A 883 -10.27 0.87 22.18
N ILE A 884 -9.93 1.27 20.96
CA ILE A 884 -9.61 2.67 20.63
C ILE A 884 -10.77 3.44 19.99
N ARG A 885 -11.96 2.81 19.86
CA ARG A 885 -13.21 3.50 19.47
C ARG A 885 -13.45 4.84 20.18
N PRO A 886 -13.19 4.99 21.50
CA PRO A 886 -13.40 6.26 22.19
C PRO A 886 -12.58 7.44 21.64
N TRP A 887 -11.50 7.16 20.90
CA TRP A 887 -10.59 8.16 20.33
C TRP A 887 -10.63 8.21 18.80
N LEU A 888 -11.58 7.54 18.15
CA LEU A 888 -11.78 7.69 16.71
C LEU A 888 -12.42 9.05 16.41
N GLN A 889 -12.02 9.68 15.32
CA GLN A 889 -12.65 10.92 14.82
C GLN A 889 -13.99 10.62 14.14
N LEU A 890 -14.93 10.10 14.92
CA LEU A 890 -16.31 9.83 14.55
C LEU A 890 -17.22 10.27 15.71
N PRO A 891 -18.45 10.72 15.43
CA PRO A 891 -19.44 10.92 16.49
C PRO A 891 -19.56 9.66 17.34
N ARG A 892 -19.68 9.81 18.66
CA ARG A 892 -19.64 8.68 19.60
C ARG A 892 -20.66 7.59 19.26
N GLU A 893 -21.86 7.99 18.85
CA GLU A 893 -22.92 7.08 18.39
C GLU A 893 -22.52 6.24 17.17
N VAL A 894 -21.73 6.81 16.25
CA VAL A 894 -21.23 6.11 15.06
C VAL A 894 -20.00 5.27 15.40
N SER A 895 -19.13 5.77 16.28
CA SER A 895 -17.92 5.07 16.71
C SER A 895 -18.23 3.81 17.52
N ASP A 896 -19.20 3.88 18.43
CA ASP A 896 -19.61 2.75 19.27
C ASP A 896 -20.20 1.60 18.44
N ASP A 897 -20.88 1.92 17.32
CA ASP A 897 -21.41 0.96 16.35
C ASP A 897 -20.50 0.78 15.11
N ALA A 898 -19.24 1.24 15.18
CA ALA A 898 -18.29 1.11 14.08
C ALA A 898 -17.81 -0.33 13.89
N PHE A 899 -18.04 -0.86 12.69
CA PHE A 899 -17.57 -2.18 12.27
C PHE A 899 -16.19 -2.08 11.61
N GLY A 900 -15.17 -2.71 12.20
CA GLY A 900 -13.79 -2.64 11.72
C GLY A 900 -12.78 -3.02 12.80
N SER A 901 -11.50 -3.06 12.45
CA SER A 901 -10.42 -3.38 13.41
C SER A 901 -9.88 -2.11 14.07
N TYR A 902 -10.38 -1.78 15.25
CA TYR A 902 -9.98 -0.58 16.02
C TYR A 902 -9.48 -1.01 17.39
N ILE A 903 -8.26 -1.56 17.40
CA ILE A 903 -7.60 -2.04 18.62
C ILE A 903 -6.16 -1.55 18.71
N ASP A 904 -5.69 -1.44 19.95
CA ASP A 904 -4.27 -1.34 20.31
C ASP A 904 -3.96 -2.38 21.39
N ALA A 905 -2.70 -2.49 21.84
CA ALA A 905 -2.33 -3.40 22.92
C ALA A 905 -1.22 -2.80 23.81
N THR A 906 -1.30 -3.10 25.11
CA THR A 906 -0.28 -2.73 26.09
C THR A 906 0.23 -3.96 26.85
N GLY A 907 1.49 -3.91 27.29
CA GLY A 907 2.15 -4.99 28.02
C GLY A 907 2.27 -4.70 29.51
N VAL A 908 2.01 -5.70 30.35
CA VAL A 908 2.11 -5.60 31.81
C VAL A 908 3.01 -6.70 32.35
N LEU A 909 4.08 -6.31 33.06
CA LEU A 909 5.05 -7.22 33.67
C LEU A 909 4.66 -7.54 35.12
N PHE A 910 4.41 -8.82 35.38
CA PHE A 910 4.26 -9.39 36.71
C PHE A 910 5.59 -9.99 37.17
N LYS A 911 6.01 -9.67 38.40
CA LYS A 911 7.17 -10.28 39.04
C LYS A 911 6.67 -11.26 40.09
N ARG A 912 7.36 -12.39 40.24
CA ARG A 912 7.06 -13.36 41.30
C ARG A 912 7.25 -12.68 42.67
N PRO A 913 6.29 -12.80 43.61
CA PRO A 913 6.46 -12.27 44.97
C PRO A 913 7.64 -12.95 45.69
N GLU A 914 8.38 -12.22 46.52
CA GLU A 914 9.43 -12.80 47.37
C GLU A 914 8.81 -13.87 48.31
N GLN A 915 9.44 -15.04 48.37
CA GLN A 915 8.95 -16.23 49.08
C GLN A 915 8.67 -15.95 50.57
N ILE A 916 7.41 -15.67 50.89
CA ILE A 916 6.84 -15.86 52.23
C ILE A 916 5.92 -17.08 52.12
N PRO A 917 6.01 -18.09 53.02
CA PRO A 917 5.11 -19.24 52.97
C PRO A 917 3.68 -18.75 53.19
N LYS A 918 2.91 -18.67 52.11
CA LYS A 918 1.52 -18.22 52.09
C LYS A 918 0.64 -19.30 51.47
N ALA A 919 -0.65 -19.25 51.77
CA ALA A 919 -1.65 -20.13 51.17
C ALA A 919 -1.63 -20.00 49.63
N PRO A 920 -1.80 -21.10 48.89
CA PRO A 920 -1.89 -21.08 47.42
C PRO A 920 -3.03 -20.15 46.97
N HIS A 921 -2.82 -19.39 45.89
CA HIS A 921 -3.79 -18.47 45.28
C HIS A 921 -4.45 -17.43 46.22
N SER A 922 -3.69 -16.88 47.18
CA SER A 922 -4.17 -15.83 48.10
C SER A 922 -4.90 -14.68 47.37
N VAL A 923 -6.22 -14.59 47.59
CA VAL A 923 -7.12 -13.58 46.99
C VAL A 923 -6.60 -12.15 47.25
N ASN A 924 -5.97 -11.90 48.40
CA ASN A 924 -5.38 -10.59 48.73
C ASN A 924 -4.20 -10.21 47.83
N ASP A 925 -3.40 -11.17 47.41
CA ASP A 925 -2.27 -10.93 46.51
C ASP A 925 -2.78 -10.61 45.10
N VAL A 926 -3.87 -11.26 44.66
CA VAL A 926 -4.57 -10.92 43.40
C VAL A 926 -5.08 -9.48 43.42
N TRP A 927 -5.78 -9.05 44.49
CA TRP A 927 -6.26 -7.67 44.59
C TRP A 927 -5.12 -6.65 44.57
N THR A 928 -3.97 -6.99 45.15
CA THR A 928 -2.80 -6.11 45.17
C THR A 928 -2.16 -6.00 43.79
N ALA A 929 -1.98 -7.12 43.09
CA ALA A 929 -1.53 -7.14 41.71
C ALA A 929 -2.50 -6.38 40.79
N ALA A 930 -3.82 -6.55 40.98
CA ALA A 930 -4.85 -5.89 40.19
C ALA A 930 -4.81 -4.37 40.31
N ARG A 931 -4.49 -3.82 41.49
CA ARG A 931 -4.24 -2.37 41.66
C ARG A 931 -3.06 -1.90 40.83
N LYS A 932 -1.98 -2.67 40.78
CA LYS A 932 -0.80 -2.34 39.95
C LYS A 932 -1.15 -2.38 38.46
N VAL A 933 -1.85 -3.42 37.99
CA VAL A 933 -2.30 -3.53 36.59
C VAL A 933 -3.21 -2.35 36.23
N SER A 934 -4.20 -2.05 37.07
CA SER A 934 -5.11 -0.92 36.87
C SER A 934 -4.36 0.41 36.79
N GLY A 935 -3.37 0.63 37.68
CA GLY A 935 -2.47 1.78 37.61
C GLY A 935 -1.73 1.86 36.27
N MET A 936 -1.09 0.77 35.84
CA MET A 936 -0.35 0.74 34.57
C MET A 936 -1.22 0.96 33.34
N VAL A 937 -2.45 0.41 33.31
CA VAL A 937 -3.39 0.66 32.21
C VAL A 937 -3.86 2.11 32.21
N ASN A 938 -4.12 2.69 33.38
CA ASN A 938 -4.46 4.11 33.50
C ASN A 938 -3.29 5.02 33.10
N ASP A 939 -2.06 4.68 33.48
CA ASP A 939 -0.85 5.40 33.09
C ASP A 939 -0.66 5.33 31.56
N TYR A 940 -0.91 4.17 30.95
CA TYR A 940 -0.88 4.00 29.49
C TYR A 940 -1.93 4.87 28.79
N LEU A 941 -3.18 4.84 29.26
CA LEU A 941 -4.28 5.61 28.67
C LEU A 941 -4.18 7.13 28.94
N SER A 942 -3.54 7.52 30.05
CA SER A 942 -3.31 8.92 30.40
C SER A 942 -2.04 9.48 29.79
N ASN A 943 -1.15 8.63 29.26
CA ASN A 943 -0.02 9.03 28.44
C ASN A 943 -0.50 9.45 27.04
N VAL A 944 -1.04 10.66 26.97
CA VAL A 944 -1.64 11.23 25.78
C VAL A 944 -0.67 12.15 25.05
N SER A 945 -0.86 12.22 23.74
CA SER A 945 -0.24 13.22 22.88
C SER A 945 -0.77 14.62 23.20
N PRO A 946 -0.12 15.69 22.70
CA PRO A 946 -0.61 17.06 22.89
C PRO A 946 -2.05 17.30 22.38
N SER A 947 -2.56 16.47 21.48
CA SER A 947 -3.94 16.52 20.96
C SER A 947 -4.96 15.71 21.80
N GLY A 948 -4.52 15.02 22.86
CA GLY A 948 -5.39 14.36 23.84
C GLY A 948 -5.65 12.87 23.60
N GLU A 949 -5.18 12.29 22.49
CA GLU A 949 -5.25 10.85 22.25
C GLU A 949 -4.04 10.10 22.84
N PRO A 950 -4.22 8.87 23.36
CA PRO A 950 -3.13 8.07 23.90
C PRO A 950 -2.07 7.74 22.84
N TYR A 951 -0.80 7.68 23.23
CA TYR A 951 0.24 7.10 22.38
C TYR A 951 -0.04 5.62 22.18
N THR A 952 -0.01 5.18 20.92
CA THR A 952 -0.46 3.82 20.56
C THR A 952 0.70 2.94 20.15
N ALA A 953 0.72 1.67 20.59
CA ALA A 953 1.78 0.73 20.22
C ALA A 953 1.65 0.30 18.75
N VAL A 954 0.41 0.20 18.25
CA VAL A 954 0.13 -0.04 16.82
C VAL A 954 0.71 1.04 15.89
N SER A 955 1.05 2.23 16.37
CA SER A 955 1.75 3.25 15.57
C SER A 955 3.12 2.78 15.06
N ALA A 956 3.79 1.87 15.77
CA ALA A 956 5.05 1.28 15.33
C ALA A 956 4.86 0.42 14.06
N LEU A 957 3.68 -0.17 13.86
CA LEU A 957 3.36 -0.97 12.67
C LEU A 957 3.32 -0.13 11.39
N GLU A 958 3.05 1.18 11.49
CA GLU A 958 3.12 2.12 10.36
C GLU A 958 4.55 2.26 9.81
N THR A 959 5.56 1.98 10.65
CA THR A 959 6.97 2.04 10.23
C THR A 959 7.44 0.77 9.51
N ILE A 960 6.61 -0.27 9.47
CA ILE A 960 6.94 -1.58 8.89
C ILE A 960 6.56 -1.61 7.40
N PRO A 961 7.54 -1.64 6.48
CA PRO A 961 7.25 -1.64 5.04
C PRO A 961 6.63 -2.97 4.56
N ASP A 962 7.12 -4.10 5.07
CA ASP A 962 6.62 -5.45 4.74
C ASP A 962 6.40 -6.25 6.03
N VAL A 963 5.13 -6.48 6.36
CA VAL A 963 4.71 -7.21 7.56
C VAL A 963 5.11 -8.69 7.49
N SER A 964 5.08 -9.29 6.29
CA SER A 964 5.38 -10.71 6.08
C SER A 964 6.86 -11.04 6.35
N ALA A 965 7.74 -10.05 6.13
CA ALA A 965 9.18 -10.16 6.35
C ALA A 965 9.55 -10.20 7.84
N ILE A 966 8.69 -9.68 8.73
CA ILE A 966 8.92 -9.66 10.17
C ILE A 966 8.47 -10.97 10.83
N PHE A 967 7.32 -11.51 10.42
CA PHE A 967 6.75 -12.68 11.08
C PHE A 967 7.48 -14.00 10.78
N LYS A 968 8.01 -14.19 9.57
CA LYS A 968 8.64 -15.47 9.21
C LYS A 968 9.95 -15.76 9.96
N PRO A 969 10.86 -14.78 10.16
CA PRO A 969 12.06 -14.98 10.97
C PRO A 969 11.79 -15.17 12.47
N MET A 970 10.55 -15.01 12.94
CA MET A 970 10.19 -15.26 14.34
C MET A 970 10.00 -16.74 14.65
N ILE A 971 9.79 -17.60 13.63
CA ILE A 971 9.66 -19.05 13.84
C ILE A 971 10.95 -19.59 14.49
N GLY A 972 10.79 -20.34 15.58
CA GLY A 972 11.88 -20.89 16.39
C GLY A 972 12.43 -19.95 17.47
N LYS A 973 12.05 -18.67 17.47
CA LYS A 973 12.42 -17.71 18.53
C LYS A 973 11.51 -17.85 19.76
N PRO A 974 11.95 -17.40 20.96
CA PRO A 974 11.06 -17.28 22.11
C PRO A 974 9.92 -16.30 21.83
N ARG A 975 8.81 -16.48 22.53
CA ARG A 975 7.65 -15.55 22.48
C ARG A 975 7.90 -14.35 23.39
N ASP A 976 7.19 -13.27 23.11
CA ASP A 976 7.32 -12.00 23.82
C ASP A 976 6.43 -11.91 25.07
N ALA A 977 5.43 -12.80 25.22
CA ALA A 977 4.48 -12.76 26.33
C ALA A 977 4.01 -14.15 26.79
N ALA A 978 3.71 -14.24 28.08
CA ALA A 978 3.17 -15.43 28.74
C ALA A 978 1.69 -15.64 28.38
N PHE A 979 0.88 -14.60 28.56
CA PHE A 979 -0.55 -14.67 28.29
C PHE A 979 -1.13 -13.34 27.79
N GLU A 980 -2.27 -13.39 27.13
CA GLU A 980 -3.03 -12.22 26.68
C GLU A 980 -4.44 -12.27 27.30
N VAL A 981 -4.96 -11.13 27.77
CA VAL A 981 -6.34 -11.04 28.29
C VAL A 981 -7.13 -10.03 27.48
N THR A 982 -8.02 -10.53 26.64
CA THR A 982 -8.98 -9.72 25.88
C THR A 982 -10.36 -9.75 26.52
N ASN A 983 -10.98 -8.59 26.64
CA ASN A 983 -12.30 -8.44 27.25
C ASN A 983 -13.15 -7.49 26.40
N VAL A 984 -14.26 -7.99 25.83
CA VAL A 984 -15.18 -7.19 25.02
C VAL A 984 -16.29 -6.53 25.84
N GLY A 985 -16.39 -6.85 27.13
CA GLY A 985 -17.35 -6.27 28.05
C GLY A 985 -18.73 -6.93 28.00
N ILE A 986 -19.75 -6.15 28.37
CA ILE A 986 -21.13 -6.59 28.54
C ILE A 986 -21.89 -6.41 27.23
N PHE A 987 -22.67 -7.42 26.84
CA PHE A 987 -23.57 -7.32 25.71
C PHE A 987 -24.61 -6.20 25.94
N PRO A 988 -24.74 -5.22 25.03
CA PRO A 988 -25.65 -4.11 25.22
C PRO A 988 -27.11 -4.58 25.14
N THR A 989 -27.82 -4.53 26.26
CA THR A 989 -29.27 -4.73 26.35
C THR A 989 -30.01 -3.39 26.31
N ARG A 990 -31.19 -3.34 25.67
CA ARG A 990 -32.06 -2.14 25.71
C ARG A 990 -32.34 -1.78 27.16
N ALA A 991 -31.99 -0.55 27.57
CA ALA A 991 -32.38 -0.04 28.87
C ALA A 991 -33.91 -0.07 28.97
N THR A 992 -34.43 -0.74 29.98
CA THR A 992 -35.83 -0.68 30.37
C THR A 992 -36.14 0.74 30.84
N SER A 993 -36.43 1.65 29.91
CA SER A 993 -37.29 2.79 30.23
C SER A 993 -38.64 2.22 30.65
N GLU A 994 -39.23 2.75 31.72
CA GLU A 994 -40.47 2.26 32.39
C GLU A 994 -41.71 2.14 31.47
N THR A 995 -41.58 2.43 30.17
CA THR A 995 -42.60 2.41 29.13
C THR A 995 -42.28 1.55 27.89
N SER A 996 -41.17 0.80 27.83
CA SER A 996 -40.83 -0.04 26.66
C SER A 996 -41.37 -1.48 26.80
N GLU A 997 -42.04 -1.97 25.75
CA GLU A 997 -42.46 -3.38 25.60
C GLU A 997 -41.28 -4.35 25.78
N ALA A 998 -41.54 -5.52 26.37
CA ALA A 998 -40.53 -6.55 26.60
C ALA A 998 -39.99 -7.14 25.28
N SER A 999 -38.66 -7.33 25.18
CA SER A 999 -38.01 -7.91 23.99
C SER A 999 -38.57 -9.29 23.65
N ILE A 1000 -38.84 -9.55 22.37
CA ILE A 1000 -39.36 -10.85 21.89
C ILE A 1000 -38.26 -11.92 21.97
N TRP A 1001 -37.01 -11.54 21.67
CA TRP A 1001 -35.83 -12.38 21.71
C TRP A 1001 -34.97 -12.04 22.93
N GLN A 1002 -34.79 -13.00 23.84
CA GLN A 1002 -33.89 -12.89 24.97
C GLN A 1002 -32.47 -13.24 24.55
N VAL A 1003 -31.51 -12.41 24.96
CA VAL A 1003 -30.07 -12.63 24.76
C VAL A 1003 -29.49 -13.28 26.00
N GLY A 1004 -29.01 -14.51 25.87
CA GLY A 1004 -28.38 -15.28 26.95
C GLY A 1004 -26.86 -15.08 26.98
N LYS A 1005 -26.16 -16.18 27.22
CA LYS A 1005 -24.69 -16.21 27.28
C LYS A 1005 -24.03 -15.72 25.99
N VAL A 1006 -22.87 -15.07 26.17
CA VAL A 1006 -22.01 -14.59 25.10
C VAL A 1006 -20.60 -15.15 25.28
N VAL A 1007 -20.04 -15.69 24.21
CA VAL A 1007 -18.71 -16.30 24.18
C VAL A 1007 -17.86 -15.60 23.13
N LEU A 1008 -16.79 -14.93 23.54
CA LEU A 1008 -15.74 -14.46 22.64
C LEU A 1008 -14.71 -15.56 22.47
N SER A 1009 -14.39 -15.92 21.23
CA SER A 1009 -13.45 -16.98 20.91
C SER A 1009 -12.51 -16.57 19.77
N ARG A 1010 -11.34 -17.17 19.67
CA ARG A 1010 -10.36 -16.85 18.62
C ARG A 1010 -9.36 -17.97 18.41
N SER A 1011 -8.78 -18.02 17.22
CA SER A 1011 -7.60 -18.86 16.96
C SER A 1011 -6.38 -18.36 17.75
N SER A 1012 -5.43 -19.24 18.02
CA SER A 1012 -4.13 -18.85 18.58
C SER A 1012 -3.30 -18.08 17.56
N LEU A 1013 -2.61 -17.03 18.03
CA LEU A 1013 -1.66 -16.26 17.22
C LEU A 1013 -0.27 -16.90 17.34
N VAL A 1014 0.31 -17.34 16.22
CA VAL A 1014 1.61 -18.03 16.19
C VAL A 1014 2.71 -17.23 16.88
N THR A 1015 2.75 -15.91 16.67
CA THR A 1015 3.74 -15.01 17.28
C THR A 1015 3.23 -14.31 18.54
N GLY A 1016 2.02 -14.60 18.98
CA GLY A 1016 1.39 -13.99 20.14
C GLY A 1016 1.78 -14.67 21.46
N ALA A 1017 1.05 -14.33 22.52
CA ALA A 1017 1.24 -14.93 23.84
C ALA A 1017 1.00 -16.45 23.84
N ALA A 1018 1.59 -17.16 24.81
CA ALA A 1018 1.47 -18.62 24.91
C ALA A 1018 0.02 -19.07 25.18
N VAL A 1019 -0.70 -18.35 26.03
CA VAL A 1019 -2.13 -18.58 26.34
C VAL A 1019 -2.92 -17.30 26.09
N THR A 1020 -3.99 -17.37 25.30
CA THR A 1020 -4.89 -16.23 25.07
C THR A 1020 -6.21 -16.46 25.81
N VAL A 1021 -6.60 -15.50 26.64
CA VAL A 1021 -7.83 -15.54 27.44
C VAL A 1021 -8.82 -14.52 26.91
N SER A 1022 -10.03 -14.97 26.61
CA SER A 1022 -11.12 -14.16 26.05
C SER A 1022 -12.28 -14.09 27.03
N VAL A 1023 -12.71 -12.87 27.36
CA VAL A 1023 -13.76 -12.60 28.35
C VAL A 1023 -14.91 -11.85 27.67
N ALA A 1024 -16.13 -12.33 27.92
CA ALA A 1024 -17.36 -11.66 27.50
C ALA A 1024 -18.46 -11.88 28.54
N THR A 1025 -19.36 -10.89 28.67
CA THR A 1025 -20.52 -10.99 29.56
C THR A 1025 -21.81 -10.96 28.75
N GLY A 1026 -22.67 -11.95 28.95
CA GLY A 1026 -23.93 -12.12 28.24
C GLY A 1026 -25.02 -11.13 28.66
N GLY A 1027 -26.11 -11.11 27.89
CA GLY A 1027 -27.29 -10.28 28.18
C GLY A 1027 -28.04 -10.73 29.44
N ASP A 1028 -27.86 -12.00 29.83
CA ASP A 1028 -28.34 -12.60 31.08
C ASP A 1028 -27.46 -12.26 32.30
N GLY A 1029 -26.35 -11.55 32.10
CA GLY A 1029 -25.38 -11.20 33.14
C GLY A 1029 -24.36 -12.30 33.48
N SER A 1030 -24.35 -13.41 32.74
CA SER A 1030 -23.34 -14.46 32.91
C SER A 1030 -22.01 -14.05 32.27
N MET A 1031 -20.90 -14.31 32.96
CA MET A 1031 -19.55 -14.05 32.45
C MET A 1031 -18.94 -15.35 31.93
N THR A 1032 -18.47 -15.34 30.67
CA THR A 1032 -17.76 -16.46 30.06
C THR A 1032 -16.28 -16.12 29.95
N ILE A 1033 -15.43 -17.09 30.30
CA ILE A 1033 -13.97 -17.01 30.16
C ILE A 1033 -13.53 -18.19 29.28
N GLY A 1034 -12.93 -17.88 28.14
CA GLY A 1034 -12.41 -18.85 27.18
C GLY A 1034 -10.90 -18.76 27.03
N TYR A 1035 -10.27 -19.89 26.74
CA TYR A 1035 -8.84 -20.06 26.58
C TYR A 1035 -8.52 -20.61 25.19
N SER A 1036 -7.55 -20.00 24.51
CA SER A 1036 -6.93 -20.55 23.30
C SER A 1036 -5.43 -20.68 23.48
N TRP A 1037 -4.89 -21.82 23.06
CA TRP A 1037 -3.45 -22.08 23.01
C TRP A 1037 -3.11 -22.91 21.78
N GLN A 1038 -1.83 -22.89 21.39
CA GLN A 1038 -1.34 -23.67 20.27
C GLN A 1038 -0.83 -25.04 20.75
N GLU A 1039 -1.25 -26.10 20.05
CA GLU A 1039 -0.73 -27.45 20.27
C GLU A 1039 0.80 -27.47 20.11
N GLY A 1040 1.51 -28.05 21.09
CA GLY A 1040 2.98 -28.09 21.12
C GLY A 1040 3.65 -26.87 21.77
N VAL A 1041 2.90 -25.83 22.12
CA VAL A 1041 3.42 -24.63 22.81
C VAL A 1041 3.12 -24.68 24.31
N VAL A 1042 1.88 -25.04 24.64
CA VAL A 1042 1.38 -25.21 26.00
C VAL A 1042 0.68 -26.57 26.06
N SER A 1043 0.83 -27.33 27.15
CA SER A 1043 0.14 -28.60 27.31
C SER A 1043 -1.34 -28.40 27.66
N ASP A 1044 -2.19 -29.32 27.20
CA ASP A 1044 -3.62 -29.31 27.52
C ASP A 1044 -3.84 -29.39 29.04
N ASP A 1045 -3.08 -30.23 29.74
CA ASP A 1045 -3.13 -30.39 31.20
C ASP A 1045 -2.90 -29.05 31.95
N LEU A 1046 -1.94 -28.23 31.47
CA LEU A 1046 -1.63 -26.94 32.08
C LEU A 1046 -2.80 -25.97 31.92
N VAL A 1047 -3.44 -25.94 30.74
CA VAL A 1047 -4.59 -25.04 30.52
C VAL A 1047 -5.83 -25.53 31.26
N GLU A 1048 -6.04 -26.84 31.38
CA GLU A 1048 -7.11 -27.40 32.21
C GLU A 1048 -6.93 -27.05 33.69
N GLU A 1049 -5.70 -27.10 34.20
CA GLU A 1049 -5.38 -26.70 35.57
C GLU A 1049 -5.57 -25.19 35.79
N ILE A 1050 -5.11 -24.35 34.86
CA ILE A 1050 -5.39 -22.90 34.88
C ILE A 1050 -6.90 -22.64 34.90
N ASN A 1051 -7.64 -23.30 34.01
CA ASN A 1051 -9.09 -23.13 33.88
C ASN A 1051 -9.81 -23.45 35.21
N LYS A 1052 -9.43 -24.56 35.85
CA LYS A 1052 -9.96 -24.96 37.15
C LYS A 1052 -9.64 -23.94 38.26
N LEU A 1053 -8.37 -23.59 38.44
CA LEU A 1053 -7.91 -22.74 39.55
C LEU A 1053 -8.38 -21.29 39.42
N VAL A 1054 -8.44 -20.75 38.19
CA VAL A 1054 -9.04 -19.44 37.93
C VAL A 1054 -10.53 -19.47 38.26
N GLY A 1055 -11.25 -20.52 37.86
CA GLY A 1055 -12.67 -20.69 38.18
C GLY A 1055 -12.93 -20.75 39.70
N GLU A 1056 -12.10 -21.48 40.45
CA GLU A 1056 -12.17 -21.55 41.92
C GLU A 1056 -11.89 -20.19 42.56
N CYS A 1057 -10.81 -19.52 42.15
CA CYS A 1057 -10.41 -18.22 42.67
C CYS A 1057 -11.47 -17.14 42.42
N LEU A 1058 -12.08 -17.11 41.23
CA LEU A 1058 -13.15 -16.15 40.90
C LEU A 1058 -14.47 -16.42 41.65
N ARG A 1059 -14.73 -17.66 42.07
CA ARG A 1059 -15.89 -18.01 42.89
C ARG A 1059 -15.68 -17.69 44.37
N GLU A 1060 -14.42 -17.71 44.83
CA GLU A 1060 -14.06 -17.34 46.21
C GLU A 1060 -14.11 -15.82 46.44
N MET A 1061 -13.82 -15.02 45.41
CA MET A 1061 -13.87 -13.55 45.41
C MET A 1061 -15.29 -12.99 45.45
#